data_AF-A0A2J8S3J1-F1
#
_entry.id   AF-A0A2J8S3J1-F1
#
_cell.length_a   1.000
_cell.length_b   1.000
_cell.length_c   1.000
_cell.angle_alpha   90.00
_cell.angle_beta   90.00
_cell.angle_gamma   90.00
#
_symmetry.space_group_name_H-M   'P 1'
#
loop_
_entity.id
_entity.type
_entity.pdbx_description
1 polymer ?
#
loop_
_entity_poly.entity_id
_entity_poly.type
_entity_poly.pdbx_seq_one_letter_code
_entity_poly.pdbx_strand_id
1 'polypeptide(L)'
;MVCGCSALLPLPNPRPTMPATPNFHANPSSTSRWIPRQPMPVAWTSVQKTSALLWLLLLGTSLSPTRGQAKIPLETVKLWADTFGGDLYNTVTKYSGSLLLQKKYKDVESSLKIEEVDGLELVRKFSEDMENMLRRKVEAVQNLVEAAEEADLNHEFNESLVFDYYNSVLINERDEKGNFVELGAEFLLESNAHFSNLPVNTSISSVQLPTNVYNKDPDILNGVYMSEALNAVFVENFQRDPTLTWQYFGSATGFFRIYPGILVQADRDNREHFKLLVEELMVKGVGVVDQALREAFQILKQFQEAKQGSLCNQAIMLISDGAVEDYEPVFEKYNWPDCKISTLADTQENVMEYLHVLSRPMVINHDHDIIWTEAYMDSKLLSSQAQSVMLLTTVAMPVFSKKNETRSHGILLGVVGSDVALRELMKLAPRYKLGVHGYAFLNTNNGYILSHPDLRPLYREGKKLKPKPNYNSVDLSEVEWEDQAESKRVLFLTNDYFFTDISDTPFSLGVVLSRGHGEYILLGNTSVEEGLHDLLHPDLALASDWIYCITDIDPDHRKLSQLEAMIRFLTRKDPDLECDEELVREVLFDAVVTAPMEAYWTALALNISKESEQVVDMAFLGTRAGLLRSSLFVGSEKVSDRKFLTPEDEASVFTLDRFPLWYRQASEHPAGSFVFNLRWAEGPESAGEPMVVTASTAVAVTVDKKTAIAAAVGVQMKLEFLQRKFWAATRQCSTVDGPCTQSCEDSDLNCFVIDNNGFILISKRSQEPGIKLRKKSIQT
;
A
#
# COMPACT_ATOMS: atom_id res chain seq x y z
N MET A 1 53.15 -8.18 1.80
CA MET A 1 53.48 -9.61 1.61
C MET A 1 52.23 -10.41 1.90
N VAL A 2 51.82 -11.24 0.95
CA VAL A 2 50.65 -12.12 1.02
C VAL A 2 50.97 -13.38 1.83
N CYS A 3 49.99 -13.91 2.57
CA CYS A 3 49.87 -15.35 2.76
C CYS A 3 48.39 -15.73 2.67
N GLY A 4 48.06 -16.50 1.62
CA GLY A 4 46.79 -17.21 1.50
C GLY A 4 46.82 -18.54 2.26
N CYS A 5 45.63 -19.06 2.53
CA CYS A 5 45.40 -20.50 2.70
C CYS A 5 44.20 -20.88 1.86
N SER A 6 44.47 -21.55 0.74
CA SER A 6 43.49 -22.39 0.05
C SER A 6 43.24 -23.64 0.89
N ALA A 7 41.98 -23.99 1.11
CA ALA A 7 41.57 -25.36 1.37
C ALA A 7 40.47 -25.71 0.37
N LEU A 8 40.85 -26.50 -0.64
CA LEU A 8 39.95 -27.18 -1.55
C LEU A 8 39.41 -28.45 -0.87
N LEU A 9 38.15 -28.78 -1.22
CA LEU A 9 37.49 -30.10 -1.38
C LEU A 9 36.28 -30.34 -0.46
N PRO A 10 35.23 -31.06 -0.93
CA PRO A 10 34.69 -31.14 -2.29
C PRO A 10 33.15 -30.90 -2.32
N LEU A 11 32.61 -30.67 -3.52
CA LEU A 11 31.17 -30.79 -3.81
C LEU A 11 30.63 -32.16 -3.35
N PRO A 12 29.37 -32.20 -2.89
CA PRO A 12 28.48 -33.25 -3.38
C PRO A 12 27.10 -32.71 -3.76
N ASN A 13 26.68 -32.99 -4.99
CA ASN A 13 25.31 -33.31 -5.32
C ASN A 13 25.36 -34.66 -6.05
N PRO A 14 24.39 -35.60 -5.88
CA PRO A 14 22.96 -35.31 -6.04
C PRO A 14 21.95 -36.12 -5.18
N ARG A 15 20.88 -35.46 -4.68
CA ARG A 15 19.51 -35.96 -4.36
C ARG A 15 19.35 -37.23 -3.46
N PRO A 16 18.12 -37.66 -3.11
CA PRO A 16 17.19 -37.02 -2.17
C PRO A 16 16.82 -37.98 -1.02
N THR A 17 16.76 -37.51 0.23
CA THR A 17 16.06 -38.25 1.30
C THR A 17 15.37 -37.27 2.23
N MET A 18 14.03 -37.35 2.26
CA MET A 18 13.18 -36.65 3.23
C MET A 18 13.53 -37.08 4.66
N PRO A 19 13.50 -36.15 5.63
CA PRO A 19 13.10 -36.46 6.99
C PRO A 19 11.61 -36.14 7.18
N ALA A 20 10.96 -37.02 7.93
CA ALA A 20 9.54 -37.07 8.19
C ALA A 20 8.98 -35.82 8.91
N THR A 21 7.70 -35.60 8.64
CA THR A 21 6.76 -34.70 9.32
C THR A 21 6.87 -34.73 10.85
N PRO A 22 6.78 -33.57 11.53
CA PRO A 22 6.31 -33.52 12.90
C PRO A 22 4.77 -33.44 12.88
N ASN A 23 4.12 -34.54 13.26
CA ASN A 23 2.71 -34.56 13.61
C ASN A 23 2.47 -33.67 14.84
N PHE A 24 1.82 -32.53 14.68
CA PHE A 24 1.21 -31.79 15.78
C PHE A 24 -0.08 -32.50 16.23
N HIS A 25 0.06 -33.40 17.20
CA HIS A 25 -1.07 -33.82 18.03
C HIS A 25 -1.29 -32.80 19.13
N ALA A 26 -2.42 -32.09 19.06
CA ALA A 26 -2.98 -31.33 20.16
C ALA A 26 -3.46 -32.27 21.27
N ASN A 27 -3.02 -32.05 22.51
CA ASN A 27 -3.89 -32.26 23.67
C ASN A 27 -3.46 -31.38 24.86
N PRO A 28 -4.43 -30.86 25.66
CA PRO A 28 -4.22 -29.74 26.57
C PRO A 28 -4.03 -30.19 28.01
N SER A 29 -3.07 -29.59 28.70
CA SER A 29 -3.10 -29.49 30.16
C SER A 29 -2.00 -28.55 30.66
N SER A 30 -2.38 -27.38 31.17
CA SER A 30 -2.06 -26.93 32.53
C SER A 30 -2.29 -25.43 32.64
N THR A 31 -3.30 -25.09 33.44
CA THR A 31 -3.66 -23.75 33.87
C THR A 31 -2.82 -23.32 35.09
N SER A 32 -2.15 -22.17 35.00
CA SER A 32 -1.69 -21.38 36.15
C SER A 32 -1.55 -19.91 35.70
N ARG A 33 -2.60 -19.09 35.81
CA ARG A 33 -2.98 -18.26 36.98
C ARG A 33 -1.92 -17.21 37.35
N TRP A 34 -2.16 -15.98 36.91
CA TRP A 34 -1.73 -14.75 37.58
C TRP A 34 -2.92 -13.83 37.83
N ILE A 35 -2.79 -13.05 38.88
CA ILE A 35 -3.82 -12.46 39.76
C ILE A 35 -4.21 -11.04 39.31
N PRO A 36 -5.49 -10.64 39.41
CA PRO A 36 -5.86 -9.24 39.63
C PRO A 36 -6.33 -9.00 41.07
N ARG A 37 -5.88 -7.86 41.64
CA ARG A 37 -6.21 -7.35 42.97
C ARG A 37 -7.71 -7.02 43.11
N GLN A 38 -8.30 -7.41 44.24
CA GLN A 38 -9.63 -7.00 44.71
C GLN A 38 -9.58 -5.66 45.47
N PRO A 39 -10.72 -4.94 45.60
CA PRO A 39 -11.05 -4.14 46.76
C PRO A 39 -11.92 -4.92 47.78
N MET A 40 -11.73 -4.61 49.06
CA MET A 40 -12.29 -5.28 50.24
C MET A 40 -13.82 -5.28 50.38
N PRO A 41 -14.39 -6.23 51.14
CA PRO A 41 -15.64 -6.05 51.87
C PRO A 41 -15.42 -6.03 53.39
N VAL A 42 -16.18 -5.17 54.09
CA VAL A 42 -16.30 -5.16 55.55
C VAL A 42 -17.65 -5.80 55.90
N ALA A 43 -17.62 -6.94 56.61
CA ALA A 43 -18.72 -7.38 57.48
C ALA A 43 -18.41 -6.86 58.90
N TRP A 44 -19.34 -6.64 59.82
CA TRP A 44 -20.18 -7.56 60.60
C TRP A 44 -21.34 -6.69 61.17
N THR A 45 -22.55 -7.16 61.53
CA THR A 45 -22.91 -8.11 62.59
C THR A 45 -24.42 -8.42 62.56
N SER A 46 -24.78 -9.62 63.01
CA SER A 46 -26.14 -10.09 63.34
C SER A 46 -26.72 -9.47 64.62
N VAL A 47 -28.06 -9.31 64.71
CA VAL A 47 -28.84 -9.45 65.96
C VAL A 47 -30.21 -10.08 65.67
N GLN A 48 -30.69 -10.82 66.66
CA GLN A 48 -31.73 -11.84 66.72
C GLN A 48 -33.19 -11.34 66.84
N LYS A 49 -34.11 -12.24 66.39
CA LYS A 49 -35.35 -12.73 67.04
C LYS A 49 -36.58 -11.82 67.32
N THR A 50 -37.72 -12.38 66.88
CA THR A 50 -39.04 -12.57 67.54
C THR A 50 -40.22 -11.58 67.34
N SER A 51 -41.37 -12.23 67.01
CA SER A 51 -42.78 -11.82 67.17
C SER A 51 -43.31 -10.70 66.27
N ALA A 52 -44.52 -10.73 65.70
CA ALA A 52 -45.74 -11.47 66.02
C ALA A 52 -46.61 -11.70 64.76
N LEU A 53 -47.46 -12.73 64.84
CA LEU A 53 -48.50 -13.11 63.89
C LEU A 53 -49.73 -12.18 63.93
N LEU A 54 -50.39 -12.12 62.76
CA LEU A 54 -51.83 -11.90 62.52
C LEU A 54 -52.44 -10.51 62.80
N TRP A 55 -52.86 -9.84 61.72
CA TRP A 55 -54.23 -9.33 61.60
C TRP A 55 -54.76 -9.58 60.18
N LEU A 56 -55.94 -10.20 60.14
CA LEU A 56 -56.69 -10.62 58.96
C LEU A 56 -57.29 -9.42 58.19
N LEU A 57 -57.29 -9.55 56.85
CA LEU A 57 -58.38 -9.26 55.89
C LEU A 57 -59.27 -8.02 56.12
N LEU A 58 -59.22 -7.06 55.19
CA LEU A 58 -60.29 -6.77 54.20
C LEU A 58 -59.94 -5.53 53.34
N LEU A 59 -60.32 -5.60 52.04
CA LEU A 59 -60.35 -4.54 51.01
C LEU A 59 -58.97 -4.19 50.42
N GLY A 60 -58.65 -4.27 49.12
CA GLY A 60 -59.42 -4.37 47.88
C GLY A 60 -58.60 -3.61 46.82
N THR A 61 -58.30 -4.23 45.67
CA THR A 61 -57.79 -3.63 44.40
C THR A 61 -56.51 -2.75 44.49
N SER A 62 -55.36 -3.03 43.90
CA SER A 62 -55.10 -3.46 42.52
C SER A 62 -53.71 -4.13 42.43
N LEU A 63 -53.65 -5.41 42.02
CA LEU A 63 -52.43 -5.93 41.41
C LEU A 63 -52.38 -5.38 39.99
N SER A 64 -51.38 -4.56 39.70
CA SER A 64 -50.93 -4.35 38.33
C SER A 64 -50.58 -5.73 37.75
N PRO A 65 -51.08 -6.12 36.57
CA PRO A 65 -50.67 -7.39 35.98
C PRO A 65 -49.17 -7.29 35.68
N THR A 66 -48.41 -8.26 36.16
CA THR A 66 -47.08 -8.55 35.64
C THR A 66 -47.21 -8.69 34.13
N ARG A 67 -46.65 -7.74 33.38
CA ARG A 67 -46.58 -7.73 31.92
C ARG A 67 -45.82 -8.99 31.51
N GLY A 68 -46.54 -10.06 31.17
CA GLY A 68 -45.95 -11.24 30.57
C GLY A 68 -45.24 -10.81 29.30
N GLN A 69 -43.97 -11.19 29.13
CA GLN A 69 -43.24 -10.98 27.88
C GLN A 69 -44.08 -11.57 26.75
N ALA A 70 -44.63 -10.69 25.92
CA ALA A 70 -45.29 -11.06 24.68
C ALA A 70 -44.27 -11.79 23.80
N LYS A 71 -44.36 -13.12 23.75
CA LYS A 71 -43.53 -13.94 22.87
C LYS A 71 -44.27 -14.09 21.55
N ILE A 72 -43.74 -13.44 20.51
CA ILE A 72 -44.20 -13.65 19.14
C ILE A 72 -43.93 -15.12 18.77
N PRO A 73 -44.89 -15.85 18.18
CA PRO A 73 -44.66 -17.20 17.68
C PRO A 73 -43.52 -17.22 16.65
N LEU A 74 -42.68 -18.26 16.71
CA LEU A 74 -41.55 -18.42 15.79
C LEU A 74 -42.01 -18.49 14.32
N GLU A 75 -43.18 -19.07 14.07
CA GLU A 75 -43.77 -19.17 12.73
C GLU A 75 -44.11 -17.80 12.14
N THR A 76 -44.62 -16.87 12.96
CA THR A 76 -44.90 -15.49 12.55
C THR A 76 -43.60 -14.76 12.18
N VAL A 77 -42.54 -14.92 12.98
CA VAL A 77 -41.23 -14.33 12.69
C VAL A 77 -40.64 -14.89 11.40
N LYS A 78 -40.78 -16.20 11.17
CA LYS A 78 -40.33 -16.84 9.93
C LYS A 78 -41.10 -16.31 8.72
N LEU A 79 -42.43 -16.19 8.82
CA LEU A 79 -43.26 -15.60 7.77
C LEU A 79 -42.82 -14.17 7.43
N TRP A 80 -42.58 -13.32 8.45
CA TRP A 80 -42.08 -11.96 8.23
C TRP A 80 -40.73 -11.95 7.51
N ALA A 81 -39.81 -12.83 7.93
CA ALA A 81 -38.49 -12.94 7.33
C ALA A 81 -38.57 -13.43 5.87
N ASP A 82 -39.39 -14.44 5.58
CA ASP A 82 -39.57 -14.98 4.23
C ASP A 82 -40.23 -13.95 3.30
N THR A 83 -41.26 -13.24 3.77
CA THR A 83 -41.90 -12.15 3.00
C THR A 83 -40.93 -11.02 2.71
N PHE A 84 -40.24 -10.50 3.74
CA PHE A 84 -39.31 -9.38 3.57
C PHE A 84 -38.12 -9.78 2.70
N GLY A 85 -37.52 -10.94 2.96
CA GLY A 85 -36.38 -11.46 2.21
C GLY A 85 -36.73 -11.73 0.75
N GLY A 86 -37.91 -12.30 0.46
CA GLY A 86 -38.38 -12.55 -0.90
C GLY A 86 -38.64 -11.26 -1.70
N ASP A 87 -39.32 -10.28 -1.11
CA ASP A 87 -39.57 -8.98 -1.76
C ASP A 87 -38.27 -8.20 -1.99
N LEU A 88 -37.37 -8.22 -1.01
CA LEU A 88 -36.05 -7.62 -1.12
C LEU A 88 -35.24 -8.27 -2.24
N TYR A 89 -35.14 -9.61 -2.25
CA TYR A 89 -34.42 -10.38 -3.27
C TYR A 89 -34.95 -10.09 -4.69
N ASN A 90 -36.27 -10.09 -4.86
CA ASN A 90 -36.90 -9.79 -6.16
C ASN A 90 -36.60 -8.36 -6.62
N THR A 91 -36.61 -7.40 -5.69
CA THR A 91 -36.28 -6.00 -5.97
C THR A 91 -34.83 -5.86 -6.42
N VAL A 92 -33.86 -6.33 -5.62
CA VAL A 92 -32.43 -6.21 -5.96
C VAL A 92 -32.08 -6.97 -7.23
N THR A 93 -32.67 -8.15 -7.46
CA THR A 93 -32.45 -8.96 -8.66
C THR A 93 -32.97 -8.26 -9.91
N LYS A 94 -34.17 -7.65 -9.82
CA LYS A 94 -34.79 -6.90 -10.92
C LYS A 94 -33.97 -5.66 -11.29
N TYR A 95 -33.59 -4.83 -10.32
CA TYR A 95 -32.87 -3.59 -10.63
C TYR A 95 -31.39 -3.83 -10.97
N SER A 96 -30.72 -4.82 -10.35
CA SER A 96 -29.33 -5.16 -10.70
C SER A 96 -29.21 -5.79 -12.09
N GLY A 97 -30.23 -6.51 -12.55
CA GLY A 97 -30.17 -7.31 -13.78
C GLY A 97 -29.21 -8.51 -13.69
N SER A 98 -28.86 -8.96 -12.49
CA SER A 98 -27.97 -10.11 -12.24
C SER A 98 -28.35 -11.37 -13.01
N LEU A 99 -29.63 -11.76 -13.02
CA LEU A 99 -30.10 -12.93 -13.77
C LEU A 99 -30.01 -12.74 -15.29
N LEU A 100 -30.18 -11.51 -15.79
CA LEU A 100 -30.01 -11.22 -17.21
C LEU A 100 -28.54 -11.38 -17.60
N LEU A 101 -27.63 -10.80 -16.83
CA LEU A 101 -26.20 -10.90 -17.09
C LEU A 101 -25.70 -12.35 -17.00
N GLN A 102 -26.15 -13.10 -16.00
CA GLN A 102 -25.85 -14.53 -15.88
C GLN A 102 -26.32 -15.32 -17.10
N LYS A 103 -27.52 -15.03 -17.60
CA LYS A 103 -28.03 -15.63 -18.83
C LYS A 103 -27.17 -15.26 -20.03
N LYS A 104 -26.70 -14.00 -20.13
CA LYS A 104 -25.87 -13.54 -21.25
C LYS A 104 -24.51 -14.24 -21.30
N TYR A 105 -23.83 -14.40 -20.17
CA TYR A 105 -22.61 -15.20 -20.13
C TYR A 105 -22.86 -16.66 -20.52
N LYS A 106 -24.01 -17.22 -20.15
CA LYS A 106 -24.40 -18.58 -20.56
C LYS A 106 -24.73 -18.70 -22.06
N ASP A 107 -25.33 -17.67 -22.65
CA ASP A 107 -25.62 -17.65 -24.09
C ASP A 107 -24.33 -17.68 -24.93
N VAL A 108 -23.20 -17.17 -24.40
CA VAL A 108 -21.88 -17.17 -25.04
C VAL A 108 -20.93 -18.25 -24.51
N GLU A 109 -21.46 -19.27 -23.82
CA GLU A 109 -20.65 -20.35 -23.20
C GLU A 109 -19.68 -21.03 -24.18
N SER A 110 -20.04 -21.13 -25.46
CA SER A 110 -19.18 -21.74 -26.49
C SER A 110 -17.90 -20.96 -26.83
N SER A 111 -17.85 -19.65 -26.56
CA SER A 111 -16.66 -18.82 -26.79
C SER A 111 -15.84 -18.59 -25.51
N LEU A 112 -16.29 -19.14 -24.37
CA LEU A 112 -15.64 -19.00 -23.07
C LEU A 112 -14.65 -20.14 -22.83
N LYS A 113 -13.53 -19.81 -22.18
CA LYS A 113 -12.56 -20.76 -21.66
C LYS A 113 -12.31 -20.45 -20.19
N ILE A 114 -12.21 -21.49 -19.37
CA ILE A 114 -11.82 -21.36 -17.96
C ILE A 114 -10.44 -21.97 -17.78
N GLU A 115 -9.48 -21.12 -17.41
CA GLU A 115 -8.10 -21.50 -17.13
C GLU A 115 -7.84 -21.51 -15.63
N GLU A 116 -6.95 -22.40 -15.18
CA GLU A 116 -6.55 -22.50 -13.78
C GLU A 116 -5.29 -21.69 -13.57
N VAL A 117 -5.24 -20.96 -12.46
CA VAL A 117 -4.14 -20.08 -12.11
C VAL A 117 -3.08 -20.86 -11.34
N ASP A 118 -1.95 -21.14 -11.98
CA ASP A 118 -0.79 -21.69 -11.29
C ASP A 118 0.01 -20.55 -10.61
N GLY A 119 -0.16 -20.44 -9.28
CA GLY A 119 0.55 -19.44 -8.48
C GLY A 119 2.07 -19.58 -8.51
N LEU A 120 2.61 -20.80 -8.71
CA LEU A 120 4.05 -21.03 -8.79
C LEU A 120 4.60 -20.57 -10.15
N GLU A 121 3.86 -20.81 -11.23
CA GLU A 121 4.23 -20.30 -12.55
C GLU A 121 4.16 -18.76 -12.60
N LEU A 122 3.09 -18.18 -12.03
CA LEU A 122 2.92 -16.73 -11.96
C LEU A 122 4.05 -16.06 -11.18
N VAL A 123 4.37 -16.54 -9.97
CA VAL A 123 5.41 -15.91 -9.15
C VAL A 123 6.78 -15.99 -9.85
N ARG A 124 7.08 -17.10 -10.53
CA ARG A 124 8.31 -17.24 -11.32
C ARG A 124 8.35 -16.23 -12.47
N LYS A 125 7.27 -16.11 -13.23
CA LYS A 125 7.18 -15.17 -14.36
C LYS A 125 7.34 -13.72 -13.90
N PHE A 126 6.61 -13.32 -12.85
CA PHE A 126 6.71 -11.98 -12.29
C PHE A 126 8.10 -11.69 -11.73
N SER A 127 8.74 -12.68 -11.10
CA SER A 127 10.12 -12.54 -10.63
C SER A 127 11.10 -12.32 -11.79
N GLU A 128 10.96 -13.07 -12.89
CA GLU A 128 11.79 -12.90 -14.09
C GLU A 128 11.60 -11.51 -14.74
N ASP A 129 10.36 -11.02 -14.80
CA ASP A 129 10.05 -9.68 -15.32
C ASP A 129 10.66 -8.58 -14.43
N MET A 130 10.55 -8.72 -13.10
CA MET A 130 11.14 -7.79 -12.13
C MET A 130 12.67 -7.83 -12.16
N GLU A 131 13.27 -9.02 -12.24
CA GLU A 131 14.71 -9.22 -12.39
C GLU A 131 15.24 -8.49 -13.62
N ASN A 132 14.56 -8.65 -14.77
CA ASN A 132 14.94 -7.97 -16.00
C ASN A 132 14.84 -6.43 -15.89
N MET A 133 13.83 -5.92 -15.19
CA MET A 133 13.70 -4.48 -14.94
C MET A 133 14.84 -3.98 -14.03
N LEU A 134 15.06 -4.64 -12.89
CA LEU A 134 16.08 -4.24 -11.91
C LEU A 134 17.49 -4.38 -12.47
N ARG A 135 17.76 -5.38 -13.30
CA ARG A 135 19.03 -5.52 -14.02
C ARG A 135 19.33 -4.31 -14.89
N ARG A 136 18.36 -3.79 -15.64
CA ARG A 136 18.55 -2.56 -16.44
C ARG A 136 18.87 -1.34 -15.56
N LYS A 137 18.30 -1.27 -14.36
CA LYS A 137 18.62 -0.21 -13.37
C LYS A 137 20.05 -0.34 -12.84
N VAL A 138 20.49 -1.56 -12.55
CA VAL A 138 21.87 -1.85 -12.15
C VAL A 138 22.84 -1.47 -13.26
N GLU A 139 22.57 -1.85 -14.52
CA GLU A 139 23.39 -1.47 -15.68
C GLU A 139 23.52 0.06 -15.82
N ALA A 140 22.43 0.81 -15.62
CA ALA A 140 22.46 2.27 -15.67
C ALA A 140 23.39 2.87 -14.60
N VAL A 141 23.40 2.31 -13.38
CA VAL A 141 24.32 2.72 -12.31
C VAL A 141 25.76 2.31 -12.62
N GLN A 142 25.99 1.12 -13.17
CA GLN A 142 27.32 0.67 -13.59
C GLN A 142 27.93 1.61 -14.63
N ASN A 143 27.17 2.00 -15.66
CA ASN A 143 27.62 2.96 -16.67
C ASN A 143 28.02 4.31 -16.04
N LEU A 144 27.28 4.77 -15.04
CA LEU A 144 27.58 6.01 -14.33
C LEU A 144 28.83 5.90 -13.46
N VAL A 145 29.06 4.75 -12.81
CA VAL A 145 30.29 4.49 -12.05
C VAL A 145 31.48 4.54 -13.01
N GLU A 146 31.42 3.81 -14.13
CA GLU A 146 32.51 3.79 -15.12
C GLU A 146 32.83 5.20 -15.63
N ALA A 147 31.80 5.97 -15.97
CA ALA A 147 31.95 7.35 -16.43
C ALA A 147 32.53 8.28 -15.36
N ALA A 148 32.15 8.12 -14.09
CA ALA A 148 32.68 8.92 -12.99
C ALA A 148 34.15 8.61 -12.73
N GLU A 149 34.55 7.34 -12.77
CA GLU A 149 35.93 6.91 -12.58
C GLU A 149 36.84 7.34 -13.74
N GLU A 150 36.32 7.31 -14.97
CA GLU A 150 37.03 7.82 -16.15
C GLU A 150 37.15 9.36 -16.12
N ALA A 151 36.08 10.06 -15.72
CA ALA A 151 36.10 11.50 -15.58
C ALA A 151 37.12 11.96 -14.52
N ASP A 152 37.19 11.27 -13.37
CA ASP A 152 38.24 11.54 -12.38
C ASP A 152 39.63 11.27 -12.94
N LEU A 153 39.85 10.12 -13.60
CA LEU A 153 41.15 9.74 -14.15
C LEU A 153 41.72 10.79 -15.12
N ASN A 154 40.85 11.43 -15.90
CA ASN A 154 41.23 12.45 -16.88
C ASN A 154 41.27 13.88 -16.31
N HIS A 155 40.83 14.09 -15.07
CA HIS A 155 40.77 15.41 -14.43
C HIS A 155 42.01 15.72 -13.58
N GLU A 156 42.62 16.88 -13.82
CA GLU A 156 43.70 17.43 -13.00
C GLU A 156 43.18 18.57 -12.11
N PHE A 157 43.58 18.57 -10.84
CA PHE A 157 43.12 19.56 -9.87
C PHE A 157 43.64 20.96 -10.18
N ASN A 158 42.75 21.95 -10.14
CA ASN A 158 43.08 23.36 -10.37
C ASN A 158 42.45 24.28 -9.31
N GLU A 159 43.28 24.86 -8.46
CA GLU A 159 42.86 25.78 -7.37
C GLU A 159 42.23 27.09 -7.89
N SER A 160 42.59 27.51 -9.10
CA SER A 160 42.12 28.77 -9.70
C SER A 160 40.95 28.57 -10.68
N LEU A 161 40.30 27.41 -10.63
CA LEU A 161 39.16 27.10 -11.49
C LEU A 161 37.97 28.01 -11.16
N VAL A 162 37.41 28.65 -12.18
CA VAL A 162 36.14 29.39 -12.08
C VAL A 162 35.15 28.67 -12.98
N PHE A 163 34.12 28.09 -12.38
CA PHE A 163 33.12 27.30 -13.07
C PHE A 163 31.72 27.63 -12.51
N ASP A 164 30.82 28.02 -13.41
CA ASP A 164 29.42 28.27 -13.06
C ASP A 164 28.61 27.00 -13.29
N TYR A 165 27.78 26.65 -12.32
CA TYR A 165 26.91 25.47 -12.36
C TYR A 165 25.51 25.79 -11.82
N TYR A 166 24.55 24.93 -12.14
CA TYR A 166 23.16 25.11 -11.71
C TYR A 166 22.96 24.62 -10.26
N ASN A 167 22.79 25.55 -9.33
CA ASN A 167 22.55 25.23 -7.92
C ASN A 167 21.05 24.99 -7.66
N SER A 168 20.69 23.77 -7.25
CA SER A 168 19.31 23.31 -7.03
C SER A 168 18.52 24.14 -6.02
N VAL A 169 19.17 24.95 -5.18
CA VAL A 169 18.49 25.84 -4.22
C VAL A 169 18.29 27.25 -4.80
N LEU A 170 19.18 27.70 -5.69
CA LEU A 170 19.24 29.08 -6.17
C LEU A 170 18.67 29.26 -7.59
N ILE A 171 18.36 28.17 -8.29
CA ILE A 171 17.82 28.19 -9.65
C ILE A 171 16.61 29.12 -9.74
N ASN A 172 16.60 30.00 -10.74
CA ASN A 172 15.56 30.99 -11.01
C ASN A 172 15.36 32.04 -9.90
N GLU A 173 16.21 32.10 -8.87
CA GLU A 173 16.16 33.16 -7.87
C GLU A 173 16.61 34.49 -8.47
N ARG A 174 15.89 35.56 -8.12
CA ARG A 174 16.18 36.93 -8.58
C ARG A 174 16.49 37.84 -7.40
N ASP A 175 17.45 38.73 -7.61
CA ASP A 175 17.77 39.80 -6.67
C ASP A 175 16.66 40.87 -6.64
N GLU A 176 16.76 41.80 -5.68
CA GLU A 176 15.83 42.94 -5.55
C GLU A 176 15.79 43.85 -6.79
N LYS A 177 16.76 43.70 -7.71
CA LYS A 177 16.92 44.48 -8.95
C LYS A 177 16.42 43.71 -10.18
N GLY A 178 15.92 42.48 -10.02
CA GLY A 178 15.39 41.61 -11.07
C GLY A 178 16.43 40.80 -11.85
N ASN A 179 17.72 40.88 -11.51
CA ASN A 179 18.77 40.04 -12.10
C ASN A 179 18.81 38.68 -11.40
N PHE A 180 19.30 37.65 -12.10
CA PHE A 180 19.51 36.36 -11.46
C PHE A 180 20.61 36.44 -10.40
N VAL A 181 20.37 35.77 -9.26
CA VAL A 181 21.38 35.60 -8.22
C VAL A 181 22.55 34.80 -8.77
N GLU A 182 23.75 34.98 -8.23
CA GLU A 182 24.94 34.20 -8.61
C GLU A 182 24.66 32.69 -8.46
N LEU A 183 24.91 31.90 -9.52
CA LEU A 183 24.51 30.47 -9.67
C LEU A 183 23.00 30.18 -9.81
N GLY A 184 22.16 31.21 -9.86
CA GLY A 184 20.70 31.11 -10.01
C GLY A 184 20.18 31.26 -11.44
N ALA A 185 21.05 31.04 -12.43
CA ALA A 185 20.80 31.22 -13.86
C ALA A 185 19.45 30.67 -14.35
N GLU A 186 18.98 31.18 -15.49
CA GLU A 186 17.72 30.74 -16.09
C GLU A 186 17.74 29.22 -16.33
N PHE A 187 16.75 28.55 -15.75
CA PHE A 187 16.60 27.10 -15.82
C PHE A 187 15.15 26.78 -16.19
N LEU A 188 14.96 26.26 -17.39
CA LEU A 188 13.64 25.86 -17.88
C LEU A 188 13.20 24.61 -17.13
N LEU A 189 12.10 24.73 -16.38
CA LEU A 189 11.49 23.62 -15.67
C LEU A 189 10.13 23.32 -16.30
N GLU A 190 9.92 22.06 -16.68
CA GLU A 190 8.68 21.58 -17.26
C GLU A 190 8.03 20.56 -16.31
N SER A 191 6.71 20.63 -16.16
CA SER A 191 5.99 19.66 -15.34
C SER A 191 5.99 18.30 -16.02
N ASN A 192 6.44 17.26 -15.31
CA ASN A 192 6.56 15.92 -15.87
C ASN A 192 5.78 14.89 -15.03
N ALA A 193 4.82 14.20 -15.66
CA ALA A 193 3.96 13.21 -15.01
C ALA A 193 4.71 12.03 -14.38
N HIS A 194 5.82 11.59 -15.00
CA HIS A 194 6.68 10.52 -14.48
C HIS A 194 7.27 10.89 -13.11
N PHE A 195 7.58 12.17 -12.93
CA PHE A 195 8.07 12.74 -11.67
C PHE A 195 6.93 13.35 -10.84
N SER A 196 5.73 12.74 -10.87
CA SER A 196 4.55 13.21 -10.12
C SER A 196 4.14 14.66 -10.42
N ASN A 197 4.28 15.10 -11.66
CA ASN A 197 4.04 16.47 -12.15
C ASN A 197 4.98 17.52 -11.52
N LEU A 198 6.10 17.11 -10.94
CA LEU A 198 7.12 18.03 -10.47
C LEU A 198 7.75 18.78 -11.65
N PRO A 199 8.08 20.07 -11.47
CA PRO A 199 8.79 20.87 -12.45
C PRO A 199 10.26 20.41 -12.49
N VAL A 200 10.68 19.78 -13.59
CA VAL A 200 12.03 19.22 -13.78
C VAL A 200 12.61 19.61 -15.14
N ASN A 201 13.92 19.51 -15.28
CA ASN A 201 14.63 19.68 -16.55
C ASN A 201 15.30 18.36 -16.97
N THR A 202 14.80 17.78 -18.05
CA THR A 202 15.31 16.50 -18.58
C THR A 202 16.56 16.63 -19.45
N SER A 203 17.05 17.85 -19.70
CA SER A 203 18.23 18.07 -20.55
C SER A 203 19.54 18.15 -19.76
N ILE A 204 19.47 18.53 -18.48
CA ILE A 204 20.66 18.77 -17.66
C ILE A 204 20.39 18.45 -16.18
N SER A 205 21.44 18.06 -15.46
CA SER A 205 21.38 17.85 -14.00
C SER A 205 21.52 19.16 -13.23
N SER A 206 21.16 19.13 -11.95
CA SER A 206 21.40 20.23 -11.00
C SER A 206 22.23 19.74 -9.82
N VAL A 207 22.93 20.66 -9.15
CA VAL A 207 23.81 20.34 -8.01
C VAL A 207 23.23 20.93 -6.73
N GLN A 208 23.11 20.12 -5.70
CA GLN A 208 22.68 20.52 -4.37
C GLN A 208 23.89 20.56 -3.45
N LEU A 209 24.03 21.66 -2.72
CA LEU A 209 25.04 21.82 -1.66
C LEU A 209 24.34 22.05 -0.33
N PRO A 210 24.84 21.47 0.77
CA PRO A 210 24.39 21.82 2.11
C PRO A 210 24.60 23.30 2.39
N THR A 211 23.72 23.91 3.18
CA THR A 211 23.74 25.36 3.48
C THR A 211 25.02 25.86 4.17
N ASN A 212 25.82 24.95 4.73
CA ASN A 212 27.07 25.24 5.43
C ASN A 212 28.32 25.06 4.56
N VAL A 213 28.18 24.62 3.31
CA VAL A 213 29.29 24.44 2.37
C VAL A 213 29.39 25.65 1.45
N TYR A 214 30.61 26.15 1.23
CA TYR A 214 30.84 27.30 0.37
C TYR A 214 30.83 26.88 -1.11
N ASN A 215 29.96 27.51 -1.92
CA ASN A 215 29.76 27.15 -3.33
C ASN A 215 31.01 27.29 -4.22
N LYS A 216 31.98 28.15 -3.85
CA LYS A 216 33.20 28.40 -4.65
C LYS A 216 34.45 27.79 -4.02
N ASP A 217 34.28 26.84 -3.10
CA ASP A 217 35.40 26.08 -2.57
C ASP A 217 36.11 25.34 -3.73
N PRO A 218 37.44 25.43 -3.87
CA PRO A 218 38.17 24.77 -4.95
C PRO A 218 37.90 23.27 -5.05
N ASP A 219 37.75 22.56 -3.94
CA ASP A 219 37.51 21.11 -3.92
C ASP A 219 36.12 20.77 -4.45
N ILE A 220 35.14 21.61 -4.10
CA ILE A 220 33.77 21.52 -4.63
C ILE A 220 33.74 21.84 -6.11
N LEU A 221 34.37 22.93 -6.55
CA LEU A 221 34.36 23.36 -7.95
C LEU A 221 35.03 22.32 -8.86
N ASN A 222 36.16 21.75 -8.44
CA ASN A 222 36.82 20.69 -9.20
C ASN A 222 35.96 19.43 -9.29
N GLY A 223 35.31 19.02 -8.19
CA GLY A 223 34.42 17.86 -8.21
C GLY A 223 33.14 18.09 -9.04
N VAL A 224 32.56 19.30 -8.96
CA VAL A 224 31.41 19.69 -9.79
C VAL A 224 31.80 19.71 -11.26
N TYR A 225 32.94 20.30 -11.61
CA TYR A 225 33.45 20.33 -12.98
C TYR A 225 33.71 18.91 -13.53
N MET A 226 34.36 18.03 -12.76
CA MET A 226 34.59 16.65 -13.16
C MET A 226 33.27 15.90 -13.40
N SER A 227 32.29 16.09 -12.51
CA SER A 227 30.98 15.43 -12.61
C SER A 227 30.08 15.97 -13.74
N GLU A 228 30.48 17.01 -14.48
CA GLU A 228 29.75 17.44 -15.69
C GLU A 228 29.74 16.37 -16.78
N ALA A 229 30.77 15.52 -16.84
CA ALA A 229 30.83 14.40 -17.79
C ALA A 229 29.66 13.42 -17.61
N LEU A 230 29.08 13.35 -16.40
CA LEU A 230 27.94 12.48 -16.10
C LEU A 230 26.64 12.93 -16.76
N ASN A 231 26.52 14.21 -17.17
CA ASN A 231 25.31 14.72 -17.82
C ASN A 231 24.93 13.92 -19.08
N ALA A 232 25.91 13.58 -19.91
CA ALA A 232 25.67 12.79 -21.12
C ALA A 232 25.14 11.39 -20.79
N VAL A 233 25.74 10.74 -19.80
CA VAL A 233 25.36 9.39 -19.36
C VAL A 233 24.00 9.38 -18.67
N PHE A 234 23.67 10.40 -17.88
CA PHE A 234 22.34 10.54 -17.28
C PHE A 234 21.24 10.59 -18.33
N VAL A 235 21.45 11.40 -19.38
CA VAL A 235 20.50 11.56 -20.49
C VAL A 235 20.42 10.27 -21.31
N GLU A 236 21.55 9.64 -21.64
CA GLU A 236 21.59 8.37 -22.38
C GLU A 236 20.88 7.25 -21.61
N ASN A 237 21.13 7.13 -20.31
CA ASN A 237 20.44 6.17 -19.44
C ASN A 237 18.93 6.40 -19.47
N PHE A 238 18.48 7.64 -19.35
CA PHE A 238 17.05 7.98 -19.37
C PHE A 238 16.40 7.73 -20.74
N GLN A 239 17.13 7.95 -21.84
CA GLN A 239 16.67 7.62 -23.19
C GLN A 239 16.57 6.10 -23.41
N ARG A 240 17.51 5.33 -22.85
CA ARG A 240 17.53 3.87 -22.93
C ARG A 240 16.47 3.21 -22.04
N ASP A 241 16.24 3.78 -20.86
CA ASP A 241 15.22 3.33 -19.91
C ASP A 241 14.43 4.50 -19.32
N PRO A 242 13.31 4.89 -19.95
CA PRO A 242 12.46 5.98 -19.50
C PRO A 242 11.77 5.73 -18.14
N THR A 243 11.79 4.50 -17.64
CA THR A 243 11.21 4.18 -16.32
C THR A 243 12.16 4.54 -15.17
N LEU A 244 13.39 4.99 -15.46
CA LEU A 244 14.31 5.53 -14.46
C LEU A 244 13.71 6.78 -13.80
N THR A 245 13.77 6.84 -12.47
CA THR A 245 13.32 8.04 -11.74
C THR A 245 14.50 8.99 -11.50
N TRP A 246 14.99 9.10 -10.28
CA TRP A 246 16.14 9.95 -9.96
C TRP A 246 17.44 9.21 -10.20
N GLN A 247 18.38 9.87 -10.86
CA GLN A 247 19.77 9.43 -10.93
C GLN A 247 20.63 10.45 -10.20
N TYR A 248 21.63 10.00 -9.45
CA TYR A 248 22.46 10.93 -8.69
C TYR A 248 23.88 10.44 -8.43
N PHE A 249 24.74 11.42 -8.20
CA PHE A 249 26.11 11.26 -7.74
C PHE A 249 26.29 12.08 -6.45
N GLY A 250 26.45 11.38 -5.33
CA GLY A 250 26.82 11.97 -4.05
C GLY A 250 28.33 11.98 -3.92
N SER A 251 28.94 13.16 -4.02
CA SER A 251 30.39 13.31 -3.88
C SER A 251 30.80 13.21 -2.42
N ALA A 252 31.95 12.58 -2.18
CA ALA A 252 32.63 12.60 -0.88
C ALA A 252 32.97 14.01 -0.41
N THR A 253 33.18 14.96 -1.33
CA THR A 253 33.44 16.37 -0.99
C THR A 253 32.20 17.11 -0.46
N GLY A 254 31.02 16.48 -0.50
CA GLY A 254 29.81 16.98 0.18
C GLY A 254 28.79 17.69 -0.72
N PHE A 255 28.96 17.67 -2.05
CA PHE A 255 27.91 18.08 -2.98
C PHE A 255 27.15 16.86 -3.54
N PHE A 256 25.91 17.08 -3.97
CA PHE A 256 25.04 16.06 -4.54
C PHE A 256 24.54 16.50 -5.91
N ARG A 257 24.89 15.78 -6.97
CA ARG A 257 24.38 16.04 -8.33
C ARG A 257 23.18 15.15 -8.61
N ILE A 258 22.09 15.72 -9.10
CA ILE A 258 20.84 15.02 -9.38
C ILE A 258 20.33 15.27 -10.80
N TYR A 259 19.87 14.21 -11.44
CA TYR A 259 19.20 14.24 -12.73
C TYR A 259 17.82 13.55 -12.65
N PRO A 260 16.78 14.09 -13.32
CA PRO A 260 16.73 15.39 -14.01
C PRO A 260 16.91 16.57 -13.04
N GLY A 261 17.35 17.72 -13.54
CA GLY A 261 17.57 18.90 -12.70
C GLY A 261 16.27 19.43 -12.10
N ILE A 262 16.30 19.76 -10.81
CA ILE A 262 15.11 20.18 -10.04
C ILE A 262 15.46 21.26 -9.01
N LEU A 263 14.49 22.14 -8.72
CA LEU A 263 14.55 23.06 -7.60
C LEU A 263 14.21 22.33 -6.28
N VAL A 264 15.13 22.34 -5.32
CA VAL A 264 14.96 21.71 -4.01
C VAL A 264 14.80 22.79 -2.94
N GLN A 265 13.66 22.78 -2.23
CA GLN A 265 13.46 23.68 -1.08
C GLN A 265 14.23 23.19 0.15
N ALA A 266 14.86 24.13 0.86
CA ALA A 266 15.63 23.85 2.05
C ALA A 266 14.73 23.75 3.30
N ASP A 267 14.11 22.59 3.53
CA ASP A 267 13.32 22.35 4.74
C ASP A 267 14.21 21.87 5.91
N ARG A 268 13.99 22.47 7.09
CA ARG A 268 14.85 22.36 8.30
C ARG A 268 14.46 21.23 9.26
N ASP A 269 13.46 20.41 8.92
CA ASP A 269 12.71 19.61 9.89
C ASP A 269 13.55 18.51 10.58
N ASN A 270 14.49 17.87 9.88
CA ASN A 270 15.30 16.79 10.47
C ASN A 270 16.36 17.30 11.47
N ARG A 271 16.87 18.53 11.29
CA ARG A 271 17.83 19.14 12.25
C ARG A 271 17.14 19.57 13.54
N GLU A 272 15.88 19.96 13.49
CA GLU A 272 15.12 20.35 14.69
C GLU A 272 14.75 19.14 15.55
N HIS A 273 14.43 17.99 14.93
CA HIS A 273 14.12 16.77 15.68
C HIS A 273 15.34 16.23 16.44
N PHE A 274 16.53 16.25 15.82
CA PHE A 274 17.78 15.86 16.48
C PHE A 274 18.18 16.85 17.59
N LYS A 275 17.95 18.16 17.38
CA LYS A 275 18.18 19.18 18.42
C LYS A 275 17.29 18.98 19.65
N LEU A 276 16.01 18.63 19.47
CA LEU A 276 15.09 18.40 20.59
C LEU A 276 15.54 17.23 21.48
N LEU A 277 16.07 16.16 20.88
CA LEU A 277 16.59 14.99 21.62
C LEU A 277 17.94 15.28 22.27
N VAL A 278 18.81 16.08 21.64
CA VAL A 278 20.10 16.48 22.22
C VAL A 278 19.91 17.51 23.33
N GLU A 279 18.90 18.37 23.27
CA GLU A 279 18.56 19.32 24.34
C GLU A 279 18.07 18.64 25.63
N GLU A 280 17.59 17.39 25.56
CA GLU A 280 17.23 16.58 26.74
C GLU A 280 18.45 15.92 27.43
N LEU A 281 19.64 15.94 26.82
CA LEU A 281 20.86 15.38 27.43
C LEU A 281 21.40 16.31 28.53
N MET A 282 21.01 16.05 29.77
CA MET A 282 21.60 16.68 30.95
C MET A 282 22.92 15.98 31.34
N VAL A 283 24.05 16.60 31.02
CA VAL A 283 25.37 16.13 31.48
C VAL A 283 25.52 16.35 32.98
N LYS A 284 25.73 15.28 33.75
CA LYS A 284 26.06 15.32 35.19
C LYS A 284 27.20 14.35 35.50
N GLY A 285 28.25 14.83 36.16
CA GLY A 285 29.37 14.02 36.64
C GLY A 285 30.69 14.28 35.91
N VAL A 286 31.69 13.45 36.21
CA VAL A 286 33.02 13.43 35.55
C VAL A 286 33.04 12.27 34.56
N GLY A 287 33.48 12.50 33.32
CA GLY A 287 33.61 11.45 32.31
C GLY A 287 34.78 10.51 32.61
N VAL A 288 34.53 9.21 32.73
CA VAL A 288 35.56 8.17 32.94
C VAL A 288 35.69 7.33 31.68
N VAL A 289 36.69 7.64 30.85
CA VAL A 289 36.82 7.09 29.49
C VAL A 289 37.30 5.64 29.50
N ASP A 290 38.22 5.25 30.40
CA ASP A 290 38.73 3.87 30.50
C ASP A 290 37.61 2.86 30.75
N GLN A 291 36.71 3.15 31.69
CA GLN A 291 35.59 2.26 32.00
C GLN A 291 34.60 2.16 30.83
N ALA A 292 34.27 3.30 30.20
CA ALA A 292 33.38 3.33 29.04
C ALA A 292 33.94 2.50 27.86
N LEU A 293 35.24 2.62 27.56
CA LEU A 293 35.89 1.84 26.50
C LEU A 293 35.93 0.34 26.84
N ARG A 294 36.21 -0.03 28.10
CA ARG A 294 36.17 -1.44 28.54
C ARG A 294 34.78 -2.06 28.38
N GLU A 295 33.74 -1.33 28.77
CA GLU A 295 32.36 -1.77 28.61
C GLU A 295 32.00 -1.88 27.12
N ALA A 296 32.38 -0.90 26.30
CA ALA A 296 32.16 -0.93 24.85
C ALA A 296 32.83 -2.15 24.18
N PHE A 297 34.09 -2.44 24.50
CA PHE A 297 34.77 -3.65 24.00
C PHE A 297 34.15 -4.94 24.51
N GLN A 298 33.67 -4.99 25.76
CA GLN A 298 32.94 -6.15 26.28
C GLN A 298 31.62 -6.38 25.55
N ILE A 299 30.88 -5.31 25.25
CA ILE A 299 29.64 -5.39 24.46
C ILE A 299 29.94 -5.94 23.06
N LEU A 300 30.94 -5.40 22.35
CA LEU A 300 31.33 -5.91 21.03
C LEU A 300 31.70 -7.40 21.06
N LYS A 301 32.45 -7.81 22.08
CA LYS A 301 32.84 -9.21 22.28
C LYS A 301 31.64 -10.11 22.55
N GLN A 302 30.70 -9.67 23.39
CA GLN A 302 29.46 -10.41 23.66
C GLN A 302 28.63 -10.61 22.38
N PHE A 303 28.50 -9.57 21.55
CA PHE A 303 27.79 -9.67 20.28
C PHE A 303 28.49 -10.57 19.26
N GLN A 304 29.84 -10.56 19.23
CA GLN A 304 30.64 -11.46 18.41
C GLN A 304 30.47 -12.92 18.82
N GLU A 305 30.48 -13.21 20.14
CA GLU A 305 30.28 -14.56 20.68
C GLU A 305 28.83 -15.06 20.49
N ALA A 306 27.85 -14.17 20.66
CA ALA A 306 26.43 -14.49 20.49
C ALA A 306 26.01 -14.65 19.02
N LYS A 307 26.84 -14.21 18.06
CA LYS A 307 26.49 -14.11 16.62
C LYS A 307 25.20 -13.32 16.36
N GLN A 308 24.84 -12.41 17.27
CA GLN A 308 23.64 -11.57 17.17
C GLN A 308 23.94 -10.17 16.62
N GLY A 309 25.22 -9.84 16.39
CA GLY A 309 25.64 -8.56 15.81
C GLY A 309 25.95 -8.64 14.31
N SER A 310 26.05 -7.49 13.67
CA SER A 310 26.65 -7.35 12.33
C SER A 310 28.05 -7.98 12.34
N LEU A 311 28.26 -9.03 11.56
CA LEU A 311 29.55 -9.73 11.43
C LEU A 311 30.54 -8.95 10.52
N CYS A 312 30.24 -7.70 10.17
CA CYS A 312 31.04 -6.85 9.30
C CYS A 312 32.03 -5.98 10.11
N ASN A 313 32.00 -4.66 9.93
CA ASN A 313 32.89 -3.73 10.60
C ASN A 313 32.44 -3.45 12.04
N GLN A 314 33.34 -3.60 13.00
CA GLN A 314 33.12 -3.20 14.39
C GLN A 314 33.86 -1.89 14.66
N ALA A 315 33.14 -0.89 15.15
CA ALA A 315 33.70 0.41 15.47
C ALA A 315 33.15 0.93 16.81
N ILE A 316 33.98 1.66 17.54
CA ILE A 316 33.59 2.41 18.73
C ILE A 316 33.85 3.88 18.41
N MET A 317 32.80 4.71 18.44
CA MET A 317 32.92 6.17 18.29
C MET A 317 32.79 6.82 19.67
N LEU A 318 33.81 7.58 20.07
CA LEU A 318 33.82 8.34 21.33
C LEU A 318 33.72 9.83 21.03
N ILE A 319 32.68 10.48 21.56
CA ILE A 319 32.51 11.93 21.48
C ILE A 319 32.87 12.51 22.86
N SER A 320 33.95 13.28 22.94
CA SER A 320 34.44 13.91 24.16
C SER A 320 35.08 15.26 23.83
N ASP A 321 35.01 16.21 24.76
CA ASP A 321 35.69 17.51 24.72
C ASP A 321 37.20 17.42 25.01
N GLY A 322 37.68 16.24 25.41
CA GLY A 322 39.06 15.91 25.71
C GLY A 322 39.16 14.89 26.83
N ALA A 323 40.05 13.91 26.69
CA ALA A 323 40.33 12.95 27.76
C ALA A 323 41.56 13.39 28.56
N VAL A 324 41.45 13.37 29.89
CA VAL A 324 42.55 13.68 30.83
C VAL A 324 43.35 12.43 31.21
N GLU A 325 42.86 11.24 30.86
CA GLU A 325 43.42 9.93 31.27
C GLU A 325 44.09 9.19 30.10
N ASP A 326 45.15 8.44 30.38
CA ASP A 326 45.83 7.56 29.41
C ASP A 326 45.02 6.27 29.18
N TYR A 327 44.53 6.08 27.95
CA TYR A 327 43.70 4.94 27.52
C TYR A 327 44.45 3.91 26.67
N GLU A 328 45.74 4.13 26.38
CA GLU A 328 46.62 3.19 25.66
C GLU A 328 46.56 1.75 26.21
N PRO A 329 46.54 1.50 27.54
CA PRO A 329 46.48 0.13 28.08
C PRO A 329 45.19 -0.62 27.75
N VAL A 330 44.08 0.09 27.46
CA VAL A 330 42.81 -0.51 27.04
C VAL A 330 42.92 -1.02 25.61
N PHE A 331 43.48 -0.20 24.72
CA PHE A 331 43.66 -0.57 23.32
C PHE A 331 44.69 -1.69 23.14
N GLU A 332 45.80 -1.66 23.89
CA GLU A 332 46.77 -2.77 23.91
C GLU A 332 46.13 -4.10 24.34
N LYS A 333 45.18 -4.05 25.27
CA LYS A 333 44.50 -5.25 25.80
C LYS A 333 43.42 -5.80 24.87
N TYR A 334 42.65 -4.93 24.22
CA TYR A 334 41.43 -5.32 23.50
C TYR A 334 41.52 -5.22 21.96
N ASN A 335 42.48 -4.48 21.41
CA ASN A 335 42.54 -4.14 19.97
C ASN A 335 43.93 -4.31 19.31
N TRP A 336 44.90 -4.91 19.99
CA TRP A 336 46.23 -5.19 19.44
C TRP A 336 46.28 -6.53 18.67
N PRO A 337 46.95 -6.62 17.50
CA PRO A 337 47.86 -5.67 16.86
C PRO A 337 47.25 -4.76 15.78
N ASP A 338 45.95 -4.85 15.51
CA ASP A 338 45.28 -4.20 14.37
C ASP A 338 44.88 -2.72 14.61
N CYS A 339 45.60 -2.01 15.48
CA CYS A 339 45.34 -0.61 15.83
C CYS A 339 45.40 0.32 14.60
N LYS A 340 44.22 0.71 14.06
CA LYS A 340 44.11 1.66 12.94
C LYS A 340 43.99 3.13 13.34
N ILE A 341 43.86 3.47 14.63
CA ILE A 341 43.76 4.85 15.12
C ILE A 341 44.56 4.95 16.41
N SER A 342 45.57 5.83 16.45
CA SER A 342 46.56 5.89 17.52
C SER A 342 46.55 7.18 18.35
N THR A 343 45.87 8.26 17.94
CA THR A 343 45.89 9.53 18.69
C THR A 343 44.56 10.28 18.71
N LEU A 344 44.34 11.11 19.75
CA LEU A 344 43.15 11.96 19.88
C LEU A 344 43.04 12.99 18.74
N ALA A 345 44.18 13.41 18.16
CA ALA A 345 44.26 14.34 17.04
C ALA A 345 43.70 13.75 15.73
N ASP A 346 43.84 12.44 15.53
CA ASP A 346 43.24 11.74 14.39
C ASP A 346 41.70 11.72 14.51
N THR A 347 41.15 11.64 15.73
CA THR A 347 39.70 11.48 15.96
C THR A 347 38.87 12.67 15.49
N GLN A 348 39.39 13.90 15.60
CA GLN A 348 38.62 15.11 15.31
C GLN A 348 38.43 15.35 13.80
N GLU A 349 39.39 14.87 12.99
CA GLU A 349 39.33 14.86 11.52
C GLU A 349 38.56 13.61 11.01
N ASN A 350 38.66 12.48 11.71
CA ASN A 350 38.04 11.21 11.32
C ASN A 350 36.56 11.02 11.68
N VAL A 351 35.93 11.84 12.54
CA VAL A 351 34.48 11.70 12.81
C VAL A 351 33.64 12.02 11.56
N MET A 352 34.13 12.88 10.67
CA MET A 352 33.51 13.14 9.36
C MET A 352 34.06 12.22 8.25
N GLU A 353 35.31 11.77 8.34
CA GLU A 353 35.96 10.91 7.34
C GLU A 353 35.92 9.39 7.63
N TYR A 354 35.22 8.93 8.66
CA TYR A 354 35.23 7.50 9.03
C TYR A 354 34.78 6.59 7.86
N LEU A 355 33.89 7.07 6.99
CA LEU A 355 33.49 6.38 5.76
C LEU A 355 34.65 6.21 4.78
N HIS A 356 35.54 7.19 4.66
CA HIS A 356 36.76 7.08 3.86
C HIS A 356 37.70 6.02 4.43
N VAL A 357 37.79 5.89 5.76
CA VAL A 357 38.63 4.87 6.40
C VAL A 357 38.04 3.47 6.26
N LEU A 358 36.73 3.31 6.45
CA LEU A 358 36.03 2.03 6.33
C LEU A 358 35.94 1.52 4.88
N SER A 359 35.94 2.42 3.90
CA SER A 359 35.89 2.05 2.47
C SER A 359 37.24 1.62 1.89
N ARG A 360 38.39 1.97 2.50
CA ARG A 360 39.73 1.64 1.95
C ARG A 360 39.89 0.15 1.57
N PRO A 361 39.49 -0.84 2.40
CA PRO A 361 39.59 -2.25 2.02
C PRO A 361 38.78 -2.59 0.77
N MET A 362 37.57 -2.03 0.63
CA MET A 362 36.72 -2.23 -0.55
C MET A 362 37.37 -1.62 -1.80
N VAL A 363 37.96 -0.42 -1.66
CA VAL A 363 38.64 0.26 -2.77
C VAL A 363 39.86 -0.55 -3.23
N ILE A 364 40.65 -1.09 -2.30
CA ILE A 364 41.85 -1.88 -2.61
C ILE A 364 41.47 -3.18 -3.35
N ASN A 365 40.39 -3.83 -2.94
CA ASN A 365 39.89 -5.04 -3.60
C ASN A 365 39.21 -4.75 -4.95
N HIS A 366 38.90 -3.47 -5.24
CA HIS A 366 38.09 -3.05 -6.39
C HIS A 366 36.71 -3.73 -6.37
N ASP A 367 36.12 -3.86 -5.18
CA ASP A 367 34.81 -4.47 -4.98
C ASP A 367 33.74 -3.38 -5.17
N HIS A 368 33.12 -3.38 -6.35
CA HIS A 368 31.94 -2.56 -6.66
C HIS A 368 30.66 -3.27 -6.21
N ASP A 369 30.51 -3.46 -4.90
CA ASP A 369 29.33 -4.10 -4.34
C ASP A 369 28.07 -3.27 -4.61
N ILE A 370 27.04 -3.95 -5.11
CA ILE A 370 25.72 -3.37 -5.35
C ILE A 370 24.93 -3.43 -4.04
N ILE A 371 24.46 -2.28 -3.57
CA ILE A 371 23.63 -2.18 -2.37
C ILE A 371 22.25 -1.65 -2.73
N TRP A 372 21.24 -2.27 -2.14
CA TRP A 372 19.85 -1.82 -2.24
C TRP A 372 19.39 -1.23 -0.91
N THR A 373 18.71 -0.09 -0.98
CA THR A 373 18.10 0.53 0.21
C THR A 373 16.74 -0.09 0.52
N GLU A 374 16.34 -0.01 1.79
CA GLU A 374 14.96 -0.31 2.21
C GLU A 374 13.98 0.70 1.61
N ALA A 375 12.67 0.42 1.67
CA ALA A 375 11.67 1.34 1.15
C ALA A 375 11.70 2.68 1.91
N TYR A 376 11.88 3.78 1.17
CA TYR A 376 11.83 5.13 1.72
C TYR A 376 10.92 6.02 0.87
N MET A 377 10.45 7.12 1.46
CA MET A 377 9.67 8.13 0.75
C MET A 377 10.58 9.19 0.14
N ASP A 378 10.27 9.64 -1.06
CA ASP A 378 10.94 10.80 -1.64
C ASP A 378 10.63 12.06 -0.81
N SER A 379 11.66 12.60 -0.15
CA SER A 379 11.58 13.84 0.63
C SER A 379 11.10 15.02 -0.21
N LYS A 380 11.31 15.00 -1.53
CA LYS A 380 10.91 16.08 -2.45
C LYS A 380 9.40 16.09 -2.70
N LEU A 381 8.72 14.94 -2.56
CA LEU A 381 7.27 14.83 -2.76
C LEU A 381 6.47 15.27 -1.52
N LEU A 382 7.08 15.21 -0.33
CA LEU A 382 6.45 15.57 0.94
C LEU A 382 6.04 17.04 1.06
N SER A 383 6.71 17.95 0.32
CA SER A 383 6.36 19.39 0.30
C SER A 383 5.25 19.73 -0.70
N SER A 384 4.97 18.85 -1.66
CA SER A 384 3.96 19.06 -2.71
C SER A 384 2.57 18.59 -2.25
N GLN A 385 1.52 19.32 -2.64
CA GLN A 385 0.12 18.92 -2.37
C GLN A 385 -0.32 17.67 -3.19
N ALA A 386 0.58 17.06 -3.96
CA ALA A 386 0.31 15.83 -4.71
C ALA A 386 0.27 14.64 -3.75
N GLN A 387 -0.94 14.11 -3.54
CA GLN A 387 -1.26 13.07 -2.55
C GLN A 387 -0.64 11.68 -2.85
N SER A 388 0.14 11.52 -3.92
CA SER A 388 0.81 10.26 -4.26
C SER A 388 2.26 10.26 -3.77
N VAL A 389 2.46 10.00 -2.47
CA VAL A 389 3.81 9.75 -1.95
C VAL A 389 4.26 8.38 -2.46
N MET A 390 5.19 8.38 -3.42
CA MET A 390 5.78 7.16 -3.98
C MET A 390 6.83 6.62 -3.00
N LEU A 391 6.70 5.33 -2.65
CA LEU A 391 7.80 4.60 -2.02
C LEU A 391 8.82 4.22 -3.09
N LEU A 392 10.09 4.45 -2.77
CA LEU A 392 11.24 4.21 -3.63
C LEU A 392 12.19 3.21 -2.94
N THR A 393 12.96 2.50 -3.74
CA THR A 393 14.21 1.85 -3.34
C THR A 393 15.31 2.32 -4.27
N THR A 394 16.53 2.41 -3.77
CA THR A 394 17.70 2.86 -4.54
C THR A 394 18.64 1.69 -4.73
N VAL A 395 19.13 1.52 -5.94
CA VAL A 395 20.37 0.78 -6.21
C VAL A 395 21.55 1.74 -6.13
N ALA A 396 22.55 1.44 -5.30
CA ALA A 396 23.71 2.27 -5.07
C ALA A 396 25.02 1.49 -5.28
N MET A 397 26.01 2.17 -5.85
CA MET A 397 27.36 1.65 -6.06
C MET A 397 28.42 2.71 -5.68
N PRO A 398 29.51 2.32 -5.01
CA PRO A 398 30.59 3.23 -4.71
C PRO A 398 31.42 3.55 -5.96
N VAL A 399 32.00 4.75 -6.00
CA VAL A 399 32.90 5.22 -7.07
C VAL A 399 34.29 5.43 -6.50
N PHE A 400 35.31 4.88 -7.16
CA PHE A 400 36.69 4.91 -6.66
C PHE A 400 37.63 5.65 -7.60
N SER A 401 38.63 6.33 -7.03
CA SER A 401 39.66 6.96 -7.85
C SER A 401 40.60 5.90 -8.45
N LYS A 402 40.74 5.91 -9.78
CA LYS A 402 41.65 5.01 -10.53
C LYS A 402 43.05 5.60 -10.76
N LYS A 403 43.36 6.78 -10.23
CA LYS A 403 44.67 7.42 -10.44
C LYS A 403 45.78 6.60 -9.78
N ASN A 404 46.91 6.46 -10.47
CA ASN A 404 48.03 5.64 -9.99
C ASN A 404 48.56 6.08 -8.62
N GLU A 405 48.49 7.37 -8.29
CA GLU A 405 48.96 7.96 -7.03
C GLU A 405 48.01 7.68 -5.85
N THR A 406 46.71 7.58 -6.11
CA THR A 406 45.65 7.41 -5.10
C THR A 406 45.22 5.95 -4.95
N ARG A 407 45.62 5.08 -5.88
CA ARG A 407 45.27 3.65 -5.90
C ARG A 407 45.70 2.88 -4.65
N SER A 408 46.81 3.26 -4.01
CA SER A 408 47.27 2.66 -2.74
C SER A 408 46.57 3.23 -1.50
N HIS A 409 45.98 4.42 -1.61
CA HIS A 409 45.30 5.11 -0.51
C HIS A 409 43.82 4.74 -0.40
N GLY A 410 43.23 4.21 -1.48
CA GLY A 410 41.86 3.71 -1.48
C GLY A 410 40.84 4.84 -1.35
N ILE A 411 40.91 5.84 -2.24
CA ILE A 411 40.05 7.04 -2.17
C ILE A 411 38.67 6.75 -2.77
N LEU A 412 37.65 6.90 -1.93
CA LEU A 412 36.24 6.97 -2.32
C LEU A 412 35.94 8.37 -2.89
N LEU A 413 35.54 8.43 -4.16
CA LEU A 413 35.11 9.68 -4.80
C LEU A 413 33.68 10.05 -4.42
N GLY A 414 32.84 9.04 -4.21
CA GLY A 414 31.43 9.22 -3.89
C GLY A 414 30.63 7.95 -4.09
N VAL A 415 29.31 8.11 -4.12
CA VAL A 415 28.34 7.03 -4.37
C VAL A 415 27.42 7.47 -5.49
N VAL A 416 27.25 6.60 -6.48
CA VAL A 416 26.22 6.76 -7.51
C VAL A 416 25.01 5.96 -7.10
N GLY A 417 23.82 6.52 -7.32
CA GLY A 417 22.57 5.80 -7.11
C GLY A 417 21.53 6.11 -8.17
N SER A 418 20.60 5.18 -8.30
CA SER A 418 19.41 5.33 -9.12
C SER A 418 18.18 4.81 -8.39
N ASP A 419 17.13 5.61 -8.38
CA ASP A 419 15.88 5.32 -7.69
C ASP A 419 14.94 4.50 -8.57
N VAL A 420 14.33 3.49 -7.94
CA VAL A 420 13.32 2.61 -8.50
C VAL A 420 12.04 2.82 -7.72
N ALA A 421 11.02 3.37 -8.39
CA ALA A 421 9.71 3.48 -7.79
C ALA A 421 9.07 2.10 -7.62
N LEU A 422 8.71 1.75 -6.38
CA LEU A 422 8.13 0.44 -6.08
C LEU A 422 6.79 0.23 -6.79
N ARG A 423 6.08 1.32 -7.10
CA ARG A 423 4.87 1.28 -7.94
C ARG A 423 5.16 0.67 -9.31
N GLU A 424 6.30 1.00 -9.94
CA GLU A 424 6.67 0.48 -11.26
C GLU A 424 6.96 -1.03 -11.22
N LEU A 425 7.57 -1.52 -10.14
CA LEU A 425 7.75 -2.95 -9.93
C LEU A 425 6.41 -3.66 -9.78
N MET A 426 5.50 -3.10 -8.98
CA MET A 426 4.18 -3.71 -8.76
C MET A 426 3.31 -3.74 -10.04
N LYS A 427 3.56 -2.85 -11.02
CA LYS A 427 2.90 -2.93 -12.34
C LYS A 427 3.20 -4.24 -13.07
N LEU A 428 4.35 -4.87 -12.82
CA LEU A 428 4.73 -6.16 -13.42
C LEU A 428 3.96 -7.34 -12.82
N ALA A 429 3.29 -7.17 -11.68
CA ALA A 429 2.42 -8.16 -11.05
C ALA A 429 0.95 -7.68 -11.01
N PRO A 430 0.28 -7.56 -12.18
CA PRO A 430 -1.02 -6.92 -12.28
C PRO A 430 -2.13 -7.75 -11.62
N ARG A 431 -3.10 -7.05 -11.02
CA ARG A 431 -4.17 -7.69 -10.21
C ARG A 431 -5.15 -8.53 -11.00
N TYR A 432 -5.41 -8.18 -12.25
CA TYR A 432 -6.31 -8.99 -13.06
C TYR A 432 -5.78 -10.43 -13.19
N LYS A 433 -4.46 -10.67 -13.19
CA LYS A 433 -3.88 -12.03 -13.21
C LYS A 433 -3.98 -12.79 -11.88
N LEU A 434 -4.01 -12.07 -10.76
CA LEU A 434 -4.04 -12.65 -9.41
C LEU A 434 -5.45 -12.96 -8.89
N GLY A 435 -6.48 -12.44 -9.56
CA GLY A 435 -7.86 -12.56 -9.13
C GLY A 435 -8.29 -11.51 -8.12
N VAL A 436 -9.52 -11.65 -7.61
CA VAL A 436 -10.23 -10.59 -6.88
C VAL A 436 -9.58 -10.22 -5.55
N HIS A 437 -9.14 -11.24 -4.82
CA HIS A 437 -8.49 -11.11 -3.51
C HIS A 437 -6.98 -11.31 -3.58
N GLY A 438 -6.45 -11.79 -4.71
CA GLY A 438 -5.05 -12.07 -4.86
C GLY A 438 -4.21 -10.79 -4.93
N TYR A 439 -3.02 -10.84 -4.35
CA TYR A 439 -2.08 -9.73 -4.31
C TYR A 439 -0.63 -10.21 -4.37
N ALA A 440 0.25 -9.32 -4.81
CA ALA A 440 1.67 -9.52 -4.71
C ALA A 440 2.25 -8.58 -3.65
N PHE A 441 3.36 -8.99 -3.04
CA PHE A 441 4.11 -8.20 -2.07
C PHE A 441 5.62 -8.46 -2.24
N LEU A 442 6.42 -7.48 -1.83
CA LEU A 442 7.88 -7.54 -1.90
C LEU A 442 8.48 -7.41 -0.51
N ASN A 443 9.43 -8.28 -0.19
CA ASN A 443 10.14 -8.29 1.08
C ASN A 443 11.66 -8.18 0.87
N THR A 444 12.35 -7.56 1.82
CA THR A 444 13.80 -7.58 1.92
C THR A 444 14.30 -8.89 2.55
N ASN A 445 15.59 -9.17 2.41
CA ASN A 445 16.29 -10.24 3.11
C ASN A 445 16.25 -10.11 4.65
N ASN A 446 15.92 -8.92 5.19
CA ASN A 446 15.72 -8.67 6.62
C ASN A 446 14.27 -8.96 7.08
N GLY A 447 13.35 -9.27 6.17
CA GLY A 447 11.94 -9.50 6.47
C GLY A 447 11.07 -8.24 6.48
N TYR A 448 11.63 -7.08 6.11
CA TYR A 448 10.84 -5.85 6.00
C TYR A 448 10.10 -5.79 4.66
N ILE A 449 8.88 -5.27 4.70
CA ILE A 449 8.08 -5.04 3.51
C ILE A 449 8.65 -3.86 2.72
N LEU A 450 8.97 -4.09 1.45
CA LEU A 450 9.16 -3.03 0.48
C LEU A 450 7.82 -2.49 -0.01
N SER A 451 6.95 -3.39 -0.46
CA SER A 451 5.65 -3.03 -1.04
C SER A 451 4.59 -4.05 -0.63
N HIS A 452 3.48 -3.55 -0.08
CA HIS A 452 2.32 -4.36 0.26
C HIS A 452 1.03 -3.52 0.11
N PRO A 453 -0.08 -4.09 -0.37
CA PRO A 453 -1.32 -3.34 -0.64
C PRO A 453 -1.94 -2.71 0.61
N ASP A 454 -1.66 -3.28 1.77
CA ASP A 454 -2.10 -2.79 3.08
C ASP A 454 -1.04 -2.03 3.88
N LEU A 455 0.16 -1.84 3.30
CA LEU A 455 1.13 -0.93 3.90
C LEU A 455 0.56 0.49 3.90
N ARG A 456 0.50 1.11 5.08
CA ARG A 456 0.04 2.49 5.28
C ARG A 456 1.17 3.26 5.96
N PRO A 457 2.06 3.89 5.17
CA PRO A 457 3.28 4.46 5.72
C PRO A 457 3.06 5.90 6.24
N LEU A 458 1.92 6.52 5.93
CA LEU A 458 1.50 7.83 6.41
C LEU A 458 0.40 7.71 7.48
N TYR A 459 0.35 8.68 8.38
CA TYR A 459 -0.79 8.92 9.29
C TYR A 459 -1.26 10.38 9.17
N ARG A 460 -2.54 10.61 9.47
CA ARG A 460 -3.15 11.95 9.40
C ARG A 460 -3.05 12.65 10.75
N GLU A 461 -2.35 13.78 10.79
CA GLU A 461 -2.28 14.66 11.97
C GLU A 461 -2.93 16.01 11.63
N GLY A 462 -4.20 16.17 12.02
CA GLY A 462 -5.01 17.33 11.61
C GLY A 462 -5.28 17.33 10.10
N LYS A 463 -4.84 18.38 9.40
CA LYS A 463 -4.96 18.51 7.93
C LYS A 463 -3.71 18.04 7.17
N LYS A 464 -2.62 17.71 7.86
CA LYS A 464 -1.36 17.29 7.22
C LYS A 464 -1.19 15.77 7.34
N LEU A 465 -0.70 15.15 6.27
CA LEU A 465 -0.23 13.76 6.29
C LEU A 465 1.23 13.78 6.73
N LYS A 466 1.61 12.88 7.64
CA LYS A 466 2.99 12.71 8.10
C LYS A 466 3.42 11.25 8.00
N PRO A 467 4.71 10.97 7.74
CA PRO A 467 5.24 9.62 7.78
C PRO A 467 5.21 9.05 9.20
N LYS A 468 4.88 7.76 9.34
CA LYS A 468 5.00 7.05 10.61
C LYS A 468 6.48 6.90 10.98
N PRO A 469 6.88 6.96 12.27
CA PRO A 469 8.30 6.91 12.65
C PRO A 469 9.10 5.70 12.14
N ASN A 470 8.46 4.54 11.96
CA ASN A 470 9.09 3.27 11.55
C ASN A 470 8.45 2.68 10.27
N TYR A 471 8.04 3.52 9.32
CA TYR A 471 7.32 3.04 8.14
C TYR A 471 8.14 2.12 7.21
N ASN A 472 9.46 2.16 7.31
CA ASN A 472 10.43 1.41 6.50
C ASN A 472 10.84 0.05 7.13
N SER A 473 10.48 -0.17 8.40
CA SER A 473 10.85 -1.35 9.18
C SER A 473 9.60 -2.12 9.63
N VAL A 474 8.67 -2.30 8.71
CA VAL A 474 7.40 -2.99 8.95
C VAL A 474 7.48 -4.43 8.45
N ASP A 475 7.18 -5.38 9.32
CA ASP A 475 7.09 -6.81 8.99
C ASP A 475 5.72 -7.18 8.41
N LEU A 476 5.67 -8.29 7.66
CA LEU A 476 4.46 -8.87 7.10
C LEU A 476 3.41 -9.16 8.17
N SER A 477 3.85 -9.63 9.34
CA SER A 477 2.94 -9.90 10.45
C SER A 477 2.22 -8.64 10.95
N GLU A 478 2.86 -7.46 10.93
CA GLU A 478 2.22 -6.21 11.35
C GLU A 478 1.21 -5.69 10.35
N VAL A 479 1.40 -5.99 9.06
CA VAL A 479 0.50 -5.52 7.99
C VAL A 479 -0.70 -6.44 7.82
N GLU A 480 -0.50 -7.75 7.91
CA GLU A 480 -1.59 -8.73 7.78
C GLU A 480 -2.30 -9.00 9.11
N TRP A 481 -1.62 -8.84 10.25
CA TRP A 481 -2.15 -9.12 11.58
C TRP A 481 -2.22 -7.87 12.46
N GLU A 482 -3.18 -6.97 12.17
CA GLU A 482 -3.55 -5.91 13.12
C GLU A 482 -5.08 -5.79 13.30
N ASP A 483 -5.66 -6.78 13.97
CA ASP A 483 -7.05 -6.76 14.45
C ASP A 483 -7.12 -6.16 15.87
N GLN A 484 -7.13 -4.82 15.96
CA GLN A 484 -7.56 -4.12 17.20
C GLN A 484 -8.82 -3.28 17.04
N ALA A 485 -9.39 -3.20 15.83
CA ALA A 485 -10.62 -2.45 15.60
C ALA A 485 -11.87 -3.35 15.72
N GLU A 486 -12.45 -3.43 16.93
CA GLU A 486 -13.73 -4.13 17.20
C GLU A 486 -14.93 -3.68 16.32
N SER A 487 -14.75 -2.63 15.49
CA SER A 487 -15.79 -1.93 14.73
C SER A 487 -15.73 -2.11 13.21
N LYS A 488 -14.95 -3.05 12.66
CA LYS A 488 -14.93 -3.35 11.21
C LYS A 488 -15.68 -4.65 10.86
N ARG A 489 -16.15 -4.74 9.61
CA ARG A 489 -16.68 -5.99 9.03
C ARG A 489 -15.50 -6.88 8.66
N VAL A 490 -15.56 -8.15 9.05
CA VAL A 490 -14.47 -9.12 8.85
C VAL A 490 -14.89 -10.09 7.76
N LEU A 491 -13.93 -10.47 6.93
CA LEU A 491 -14.09 -11.46 5.88
C LEU A 491 -13.07 -12.56 6.14
N PHE A 492 -13.52 -13.81 6.21
CA PHE A 492 -12.63 -14.94 6.43
C PHE A 492 -12.20 -15.49 5.08
N LEU A 493 -10.91 -15.36 4.78
CA LEU A 493 -10.31 -15.84 3.54
C LEU A 493 -9.33 -16.97 3.84
N THR A 494 -9.24 -17.95 2.94
CA THR A 494 -8.17 -18.96 2.96
C THR A 494 -7.26 -18.68 1.78
N ASN A 495 -6.01 -18.36 2.08
CA ASN A 495 -5.03 -17.91 1.10
C ASN A 495 -3.89 -18.93 0.98
N ASP A 496 -3.41 -19.14 -0.25
CA ASP A 496 -2.19 -19.85 -0.56
C ASP A 496 -1.09 -18.84 -0.92
N TYR A 497 0.06 -18.97 -0.28
CA TYR A 497 1.21 -18.08 -0.44
C TYR A 497 2.28 -18.78 -1.29
N PHE A 498 2.67 -18.14 -2.37
CA PHE A 498 3.75 -18.55 -3.26
C PHE A 498 4.86 -17.51 -3.17
N PHE A 499 6.11 -17.93 -3.06
CA PHE A 499 7.22 -17.01 -2.94
C PHE A 499 8.45 -17.50 -3.69
N THR A 500 9.27 -16.57 -4.15
CA THR A 500 10.54 -16.81 -4.82
C THR A 500 11.49 -15.64 -4.56
N ASP A 501 12.78 -15.87 -4.70
CA ASP A 501 13.78 -14.81 -4.75
C ASP A 501 13.81 -14.13 -6.12
N ILE A 502 14.16 -12.84 -6.11
CA ILE A 502 14.47 -12.10 -7.33
C ILE A 502 15.99 -12.14 -7.48
N SER A 503 16.49 -12.85 -8.50
CA SER A 503 17.92 -13.08 -8.70
C SER A 503 18.70 -11.76 -8.74
N ASP A 504 19.95 -11.79 -8.28
CA ASP A 504 20.87 -10.64 -8.25
C ASP A 504 20.39 -9.46 -7.36
N THR A 505 19.39 -9.67 -6.50
CA THR A 505 18.88 -8.67 -5.55
C THR A 505 18.66 -9.29 -4.17
N PRO A 506 18.60 -8.48 -3.09
CA PRO A 506 18.26 -8.97 -1.75
C PRO A 506 16.74 -9.11 -1.55
N PHE A 507 15.94 -9.08 -2.62
CA PHE A 507 14.49 -9.02 -2.54
C PHE A 507 13.85 -10.38 -2.81
N SER A 508 12.69 -10.59 -2.19
CA SER A 508 11.84 -11.76 -2.45
C SER A 508 10.44 -11.29 -2.83
N LEU A 509 9.86 -11.96 -3.82
CA LEU A 509 8.51 -11.74 -4.29
C LEU A 509 7.58 -12.78 -3.68
N GLY A 510 6.50 -12.31 -3.07
CA GLY A 510 5.38 -13.12 -2.64
C GLY A 510 4.14 -12.85 -3.49
N VAL A 511 3.41 -13.90 -3.84
CA VAL A 511 2.10 -13.87 -4.49
C VAL A 511 1.12 -14.65 -3.64
N VAL A 512 -0.02 -14.05 -3.37
CA VAL A 512 -1.09 -14.62 -2.56
C VAL A 512 -2.30 -14.83 -3.46
N LEU A 513 -2.81 -16.06 -3.49
CA LEU A 513 -4.04 -16.42 -4.19
C LEU A 513 -5.06 -16.94 -3.18
N SER A 514 -6.30 -16.45 -3.27
CA SER A 514 -7.39 -16.93 -2.41
C SER A 514 -8.06 -18.17 -3.01
N ARG A 515 -8.25 -19.19 -2.19
CA ARG A 515 -8.87 -20.45 -2.62
C ARG A 515 -10.31 -20.25 -3.06
N GLY A 516 -10.72 -20.97 -4.10
CA GLY A 516 -12.06 -20.88 -4.71
C GLY A 516 -12.28 -19.68 -5.64
N HIS A 517 -12.05 -18.46 -5.18
CA HIS A 517 -12.41 -17.22 -5.91
C HIS A 517 -11.23 -16.48 -6.58
N GLY A 518 -10.13 -17.20 -6.82
CA GLY A 518 -8.98 -16.75 -7.61
C GLY A 518 -8.24 -17.89 -8.33
N GLU A 519 -8.68 -19.14 -8.16
CA GLU A 519 -8.08 -20.33 -8.78
C GLU A 519 -8.42 -20.45 -10.27
N TYR A 520 -9.53 -19.87 -10.70
CA TYR A 520 -10.02 -19.97 -12.07
C TYR A 520 -10.29 -18.62 -12.68
N ILE A 521 -9.84 -18.45 -13.92
CA ILE A 521 -9.99 -17.24 -14.72
C ILE A 521 -10.90 -17.53 -15.89
N LEU A 522 -11.84 -16.63 -16.14
CA LEU A 522 -12.69 -16.67 -17.32
C LEU A 522 -12.04 -15.86 -18.44
N LEU A 523 -11.74 -16.52 -19.56
CA LEU A 523 -11.25 -15.91 -20.78
C LEU A 523 -12.33 -15.95 -21.86
N GLY A 524 -12.58 -14.80 -22.48
CA GLY A 524 -13.50 -14.66 -23.60
C GLY A 524 -12.78 -14.10 -24.82
N ASN A 525 -13.34 -14.32 -26.01
CA ASN A 525 -12.83 -13.75 -27.24
C ASN A 525 -13.97 -13.13 -28.05
N THR A 526 -13.69 -12.00 -28.69
CA THR A 526 -14.64 -11.26 -29.53
C THR A 526 -13.93 -10.60 -30.71
N SER A 527 -14.70 -10.10 -31.69
CA SER A 527 -14.15 -9.30 -32.77
C SER A 527 -13.83 -7.88 -32.31
N VAL A 528 -12.79 -7.27 -32.87
CA VAL A 528 -12.36 -5.92 -32.50
C VAL A 528 -13.42 -4.89 -32.86
N GLU A 529 -14.10 -5.07 -33.99
CA GLU A 529 -15.12 -4.15 -34.48
C GLU A 529 -16.35 -4.12 -33.56
N GLU A 530 -16.84 -5.30 -33.13
CA GLU A 530 -17.97 -5.42 -32.21
C GLU A 530 -17.63 -4.89 -30.82
N GLY A 531 -16.47 -5.27 -30.29
CA GLY A 531 -16.01 -4.78 -28.98
C GLY A 531 -15.79 -3.26 -28.96
N LEU A 532 -15.19 -2.69 -30.01
CA LEU A 532 -14.94 -1.25 -30.06
C LEU A 532 -16.24 -0.44 -30.16
N HIS A 533 -17.25 -0.96 -30.87
CA HIS A 533 -18.56 -0.31 -30.94
C HIS A 533 -19.19 -0.18 -29.55
N ASP A 534 -19.21 -1.26 -28.77
CA ASP A 534 -19.87 -1.29 -27.46
C ASP A 534 -19.05 -0.63 -26.34
N LEU A 535 -17.73 -0.54 -26.52
CA LEU A 535 -16.83 0.14 -25.61
C LEU A 535 -16.99 1.67 -25.64
N LEU A 536 -17.36 2.24 -26.80
CA LEU A 536 -17.52 3.68 -27.00
C LEU A 536 -18.83 4.25 -26.44
N HIS A 537 -19.61 3.43 -25.74
CA HIS A 537 -20.89 3.82 -25.19
C HIS A 537 -20.70 4.70 -23.92
N PRO A 538 -21.48 5.79 -23.74
CA PRO A 538 -21.26 6.75 -22.65
C PRO A 538 -21.57 6.25 -21.22
N ASP A 539 -22.22 5.10 -21.06
CA ASP A 539 -22.51 4.47 -19.74
C ASP A 539 -21.32 3.70 -19.17
N LEU A 540 -20.24 3.57 -19.96
CA LEU A 540 -19.08 2.74 -19.66
C LEU A 540 -17.89 3.61 -19.21
N ALA A 541 -17.22 3.15 -18.16
CA ALA A 541 -15.94 3.66 -17.70
C ALA A 541 -14.92 2.51 -17.59
N LEU A 542 -13.65 2.81 -17.83
CA LEU A 542 -12.55 1.88 -17.57
C LEU A 542 -11.82 2.26 -16.28
N ALA A 543 -11.18 1.28 -15.67
CA ALA A 543 -10.28 1.48 -14.54
C ALA A 543 -9.13 2.40 -14.95
N SER A 544 -9.16 3.68 -14.53
CA SER A 544 -8.18 4.68 -14.93
C SER A 544 -6.77 4.39 -14.45
N ASP A 545 -6.65 3.66 -13.34
CA ASP A 545 -5.38 3.32 -12.68
C ASP A 545 -4.74 2.06 -13.26
N TRP A 546 -5.48 1.30 -14.08
CA TRP A 546 -4.97 0.09 -14.72
C TRP A 546 -4.26 0.46 -16.01
N ILE A 547 -3.28 -0.37 -16.36
CA ILE A 547 -2.39 -0.12 -17.50
C ILE A 547 -2.79 -1.08 -18.61
N TYR A 548 -3.68 -0.61 -19.46
CA TYR A 548 -4.04 -1.30 -20.69
C TYR A 548 -2.99 -1.03 -21.77
N CYS A 549 -2.48 0.20 -21.80
CA CYS A 549 -1.42 0.66 -22.68
C CYS A 549 -0.41 1.50 -21.90
N ILE A 550 0.87 1.36 -22.26
CA ILE A 550 1.95 2.15 -21.69
C ILE A 550 1.90 3.55 -22.30
N THR A 551 1.54 4.55 -21.49
CA THR A 551 1.38 5.96 -21.93
C THR A 551 2.27 6.93 -21.17
N ASP A 552 2.97 6.47 -20.13
CA ASP A 552 3.82 7.27 -19.25
C ASP A 552 5.22 7.52 -19.83
N ILE A 553 5.65 6.70 -20.79
CA ILE A 553 6.95 6.82 -21.44
C ILE A 553 6.99 7.99 -22.44
N ASP A 554 6.16 7.96 -23.48
CA ASP A 554 6.17 8.95 -24.56
C ASP A 554 5.40 10.24 -24.17
N PRO A 555 6.02 11.43 -24.21
CA PRO A 555 5.35 12.71 -23.99
C PRO A 555 4.07 12.94 -24.81
N ASP A 556 3.98 12.39 -26.03
CA ASP A 556 2.80 12.50 -26.88
C ASP A 556 1.69 11.53 -26.45
N HIS A 557 2.04 10.37 -25.92
CA HIS A 557 1.08 9.41 -25.36
C HIS A 557 0.58 9.82 -23.97
N ARG A 558 1.36 10.58 -23.19
CA ARG A 558 0.95 11.08 -21.85
C ARG A 558 -0.32 11.91 -21.82
N LYS A 559 -0.69 12.50 -22.96
CA LYS A 559 -1.91 13.31 -23.10
C LYS A 559 -3.17 12.45 -23.29
N LEU A 560 -3.00 11.15 -23.54
CA LEU A 560 -4.09 10.22 -23.83
C LEU A 560 -4.64 9.61 -22.55
N SER A 561 -5.96 9.47 -22.49
CA SER A 561 -6.57 8.56 -21.51
C SER A 561 -6.25 7.10 -21.88
N GLN A 562 -6.31 6.19 -20.90
CA GLN A 562 -6.14 4.75 -21.16
C GLN A 562 -7.13 4.22 -22.21
N LEU A 563 -8.38 4.73 -22.20
CA LEU A 563 -9.39 4.42 -23.21
C LEU A 563 -8.96 4.91 -24.61
N GLU A 564 -8.48 6.16 -24.72
CA GLU A 564 -8.00 6.71 -26.00
C GLU A 564 -6.77 5.97 -26.54
N ALA A 565 -5.84 5.62 -25.66
CA ALA A 565 -4.66 4.83 -26.00
C ALA A 565 -5.09 3.46 -26.58
N MET A 566 -5.99 2.77 -25.89
CA MET A 566 -6.54 1.49 -26.37
C MET A 566 -7.28 1.64 -27.72
N ILE A 567 -8.06 2.71 -27.93
CA ILE A 567 -8.71 2.98 -29.21
C ILE A 567 -7.68 3.18 -30.33
N ARG A 568 -6.58 3.91 -30.09
CA ARG A 568 -5.52 4.13 -31.08
C ARG A 568 -4.79 2.83 -31.44
N PHE A 569 -4.52 2.00 -30.43
CA PHE A 569 -3.95 0.67 -30.60
C PHE A 569 -4.85 -0.23 -31.45
N LEU A 570 -6.13 -0.35 -31.08
CA LEU A 570 -7.11 -1.20 -31.79
C LEU A 570 -7.37 -0.74 -33.23
N THR A 571 -7.37 0.58 -33.46
CA THR A 571 -7.55 1.15 -34.81
C THR A 571 -6.27 1.18 -35.64
N ARG A 572 -5.14 0.70 -35.10
CA ARG A 572 -3.80 0.72 -35.72
C ARG A 572 -3.37 2.11 -36.21
N LYS A 573 -3.82 3.16 -35.51
CA LYS A 573 -3.44 4.55 -35.81
C LYS A 573 -2.03 4.87 -35.33
N ASP A 574 -1.59 4.19 -34.28
CA ASP A 574 -0.31 4.41 -33.62
C ASP A 574 0.35 3.04 -33.37
N PRO A 575 1.29 2.61 -34.23
CA PRO A 575 1.92 1.29 -34.11
C PRO A 575 2.98 1.24 -33.00
N ASP A 576 3.44 2.40 -32.51
CA ASP A 576 4.51 2.49 -31.51
C ASP A 576 3.96 2.36 -30.07
N LEU A 577 2.63 2.35 -29.91
CA LEU A 577 1.97 2.20 -28.62
C LEU A 577 1.94 0.74 -28.17
N GLU A 578 2.61 0.44 -27.05
CA GLU A 578 2.64 -0.89 -26.44
C GLU A 578 1.46 -1.10 -25.49
N CYS A 579 0.66 -2.15 -25.74
CA CYS A 579 -0.52 -2.49 -24.93
C CYS A 579 -0.55 -3.97 -24.56
N ASP A 580 -1.19 -4.28 -23.43
CA ASP A 580 -1.44 -5.64 -22.99
C ASP A 580 -2.58 -6.26 -23.81
N GLU A 581 -2.22 -7.00 -24.86
CA GLU A 581 -3.20 -7.61 -25.76
C GLU A 581 -4.20 -8.54 -25.07
N GLU A 582 -3.78 -9.24 -24.01
CA GLU A 582 -4.63 -10.17 -23.28
C GLU A 582 -5.72 -9.41 -22.53
N LEU A 583 -5.30 -8.40 -21.74
CA LEU A 583 -6.22 -7.55 -20.98
C LEU A 583 -7.15 -6.75 -21.91
N VAL A 584 -6.63 -6.18 -22.99
CA VAL A 584 -7.43 -5.43 -23.97
C VAL A 584 -8.50 -6.32 -24.61
N ARG A 585 -8.18 -7.57 -24.95
CA ARG A 585 -9.17 -8.53 -25.49
C ARG A 585 -10.23 -8.89 -24.46
N GLU A 586 -9.86 -9.07 -23.19
CA GLU A 586 -10.84 -9.29 -22.11
C GLU A 586 -11.81 -8.11 -21.98
N VAL A 587 -11.31 -6.86 -22.01
CA VAL A 587 -12.16 -5.66 -21.95
C VAL A 587 -13.16 -5.60 -23.11
N LEU A 588 -12.71 -5.88 -24.33
CA LEU A 588 -13.59 -5.89 -25.50
C LEU A 588 -14.69 -6.95 -25.37
N PHE A 589 -14.33 -8.15 -24.90
CA PHE A 589 -15.29 -9.21 -24.66
C PHE A 589 -16.32 -8.81 -23.60
N ASP A 590 -15.85 -8.26 -22.48
CA ASP A 590 -16.72 -7.78 -21.40
C ASP A 590 -17.65 -6.66 -21.87
N ALA A 591 -17.19 -5.76 -22.75
CA ALA A 591 -18.00 -4.70 -23.32
C ALA A 591 -19.20 -5.27 -24.10
N VAL A 592 -18.99 -6.28 -24.94
CA VAL A 592 -20.05 -6.92 -25.75
C VAL A 592 -21.03 -7.68 -24.86
N VAL A 593 -20.55 -8.49 -23.91
CA VAL A 593 -21.43 -9.31 -23.06
C VAL A 593 -22.31 -8.43 -22.15
N THR A 594 -21.78 -7.28 -21.72
CA THR A 594 -22.49 -6.35 -20.83
C THR A 594 -23.36 -5.34 -21.57
N ALA A 595 -23.22 -5.17 -22.88
CA ALA A 595 -23.99 -4.20 -23.68
C ALA A 595 -25.53 -4.29 -23.51
N PRO A 596 -26.16 -5.49 -23.43
CA PRO A 596 -27.61 -5.59 -23.24
C PRO A 596 -28.15 -4.99 -21.93
N MET A 597 -27.28 -4.73 -20.94
CA MET A 597 -27.66 -4.15 -19.66
C MET A 597 -28.14 -2.71 -19.80
N GLU A 598 -27.59 -1.96 -20.74
CA GLU A 598 -27.94 -0.56 -21.01
C GLU A 598 -29.42 -0.46 -21.44
N ALA A 599 -29.82 -1.25 -22.44
CA ALA A 599 -31.20 -1.31 -22.90
C ALA A 599 -32.16 -1.80 -21.81
N TYR A 600 -31.73 -2.76 -20.99
CA TYR A 600 -32.51 -3.28 -19.87
C TYR A 600 -32.79 -2.21 -18.80
N TRP A 601 -31.75 -1.52 -18.34
CA TRP A 601 -31.87 -0.46 -17.35
C TRP A 601 -32.64 0.75 -17.88
N THR A 602 -32.44 1.13 -19.13
CA THR A 602 -33.20 2.21 -19.78
C THR A 602 -34.69 1.88 -19.83
N ALA A 603 -35.05 0.66 -20.24
CA ALA A 603 -36.45 0.21 -20.25
C ALA A 603 -37.05 0.20 -18.83
N LEU A 604 -36.25 -0.18 -17.83
CA LEU A 604 -36.66 -0.18 -16.42
C LEU A 604 -36.91 1.25 -15.93
N ALA A 605 -36.00 2.18 -16.22
CA ALA A 605 -36.09 3.59 -15.82
C ALA A 605 -37.34 4.27 -16.39
N LEU A 606 -37.69 3.97 -17.65
CA LEU A 606 -38.90 4.51 -18.31
C LEU A 606 -40.21 4.01 -17.71
N ASN A 607 -40.20 2.84 -17.06
CA ASN A 607 -41.39 2.24 -16.44
C ASN A 607 -41.68 2.78 -15.02
N ILE A 608 -40.76 3.56 -14.44
CA ILE A 608 -40.93 4.10 -13.08
C ILE A 608 -41.86 5.32 -13.13
N SER A 609 -43.00 5.26 -12.43
CA SER A 609 -43.88 6.42 -12.27
C SER A 609 -43.21 7.50 -11.43
N LYS A 610 -43.38 8.78 -11.83
CA LYS A 610 -42.59 9.93 -11.34
C LYS A 610 -42.64 10.21 -9.82
N GLU A 611 -43.58 9.66 -9.05
CA GLU A 611 -43.80 10.09 -7.64
C GLU A 611 -44.02 8.98 -6.59
N SER A 612 -44.25 7.71 -6.96
CA SER A 612 -44.61 6.68 -5.95
C SER A 612 -43.56 5.59 -5.70
N GLU A 613 -42.56 5.41 -6.57
CA GLU A 613 -41.62 4.27 -6.49
C GLU A 613 -40.16 4.64 -6.84
N GLN A 614 -39.61 5.72 -6.28
CA GLN A 614 -38.15 5.88 -6.25
C GLN A 614 -37.54 4.89 -5.25
N VAL A 615 -37.27 3.68 -5.75
CA VAL A 615 -36.81 2.52 -4.97
C VAL A 615 -35.29 2.41 -4.96
N VAL A 616 -34.67 2.60 -6.12
CA VAL A 616 -33.23 2.46 -6.36
C VAL A 616 -32.72 3.75 -7.01
N ASP A 617 -31.58 4.24 -6.56
CA ASP A 617 -30.96 5.45 -7.11
C ASP A 617 -30.15 5.13 -8.37
N MET A 618 -29.36 4.04 -8.32
CA MET A 618 -28.55 3.57 -9.45
C MET A 618 -28.34 2.06 -9.44
N ALA A 619 -28.10 1.50 -10.62
CA ALA A 619 -27.51 0.18 -10.81
C ALA A 619 -26.07 0.32 -11.32
N PHE A 620 -25.23 -0.65 -10.98
CA PHE A 620 -23.85 -0.68 -11.40
C PHE A 620 -23.39 -2.13 -11.64
N LEU A 621 -22.42 -2.29 -12.52
CA LEU A 621 -21.70 -3.54 -12.74
C LEU A 621 -20.23 -3.24 -12.93
N GLY A 622 -19.40 -4.17 -12.49
CA GLY A 622 -17.98 -4.18 -12.82
C GLY A 622 -17.56 -5.56 -13.22
N THR A 623 -16.62 -5.64 -14.15
CA THR A 623 -16.04 -6.90 -14.61
C THR A 623 -14.62 -7.05 -14.09
N ARG A 624 -14.06 -8.24 -14.29
CA ARG A 624 -12.70 -8.56 -13.87
C ARG A 624 -11.64 -7.72 -14.60
N ALA A 625 -11.87 -7.36 -15.87
CA ALA A 625 -10.95 -6.58 -16.69
C ALA A 625 -10.95 -5.07 -16.38
N GLY A 626 -11.66 -4.63 -15.33
CA GLY A 626 -11.73 -3.23 -14.92
C GLY A 626 -12.78 -2.39 -15.68
N LEU A 627 -13.69 -3.04 -16.43
CA LEU A 627 -14.81 -2.37 -17.06
C LEU A 627 -15.91 -2.12 -16.02
N LEU A 628 -16.38 -0.88 -15.95
CA LEU A 628 -17.45 -0.42 -15.07
C LEU A 628 -18.59 0.12 -15.93
N ARG A 629 -19.84 -0.30 -15.68
CA ARG A 629 -21.02 0.37 -16.22
C ARG A 629 -21.94 0.79 -15.10
N SER A 630 -22.59 1.93 -15.24
CA SER A 630 -23.59 2.39 -14.29
C SER A 630 -24.77 3.07 -14.97
N SER A 631 -25.95 2.97 -14.36
CA SER A 631 -27.16 3.62 -14.84
C SER A 631 -27.92 4.24 -13.68
N LEU A 632 -28.31 5.49 -13.85
CA LEU A 632 -29.08 6.25 -12.86
C LEU A 632 -30.58 6.10 -13.12
N PHE A 633 -31.33 5.71 -12.09
CA PHE A 633 -32.80 5.67 -12.13
C PHE A 633 -33.44 6.96 -11.61
N VAL A 634 -32.65 7.80 -10.95
CA VAL A 634 -33.02 9.14 -10.47
C VAL A 634 -32.14 10.19 -11.13
N GLY A 635 -32.59 11.45 -11.19
CA GLY A 635 -31.74 12.54 -11.66
C GLY A 635 -30.45 12.62 -10.84
N SER A 636 -29.33 12.99 -11.47
CA SER A 636 -28.00 13.05 -10.85
C SER A 636 -27.98 13.87 -9.55
N GLU A 637 -28.84 14.88 -9.45
CA GLU A 637 -29.00 15.73 -8.28
C GLU A 637 -29.70 15.04 -7.10
N LYS A 638 -30.43 13.95 -7.34
CA LYS A 638 -31.21 13.19 -6.34
C LYS A 638 -30.53 11.90 -5.90
N VAL A 639 -29.37 11.55 -6.47
CA VAL A 639 -28.56 10.40 -6.05
C VAL A 639 -28.08 10.63 -4.62
N SER A 640 -28.32 9.64 -3.75
CA SER A 640 -28.06 9.80 -2.31
C SER A 640 -26.57 9.86 -1.98
N ASP A 641 -25.73 9.10 -2.69
CA ASP A 641 -24.27 9.16 -2.53
C ASP A 641 -23.63 9.45 -3.89
N ARG A 642 -23.24 10.71 -4.07
CA ARG A 642 -22.66 11.25 -5.31
C ARG A 642 -21.19 10.91 -5.50
N LYS A 643 -20.49 10.46 -4.45
CA LYS A 643 -19.07 10.08 -4.50
C LYS A 643 -18.88 8.64 -4.93
N PHE A 644 -19.92 7.82 -4.80
CA PHE A 644 -19.84 6.43 -5.19
C PHE A 644 -19.50 6.27 -6.68
N LEU A 645 -18.51 5.42 -6.97
CA LEU A 645 -17.95 5.17 -8.31
C LEU A 645 -17.25 6.38 -8.94
N THR A 646 -16.92 7.41 -8.15
CA THR A 646 -16.03 8.49 -8.59
C THR A 646 -14.60 8.24 -8.09
N PRO A 647 -13.58 8.82 -8.74
CA PRO A 647 -12.19 8.71 -8.28
C PRO A 647 -11.96 9.24 -6.85
N GLU A 648 -12.90 10.01 -6.29
CA GLU A 648 -12.82 10.50 -4.91
C GLU A 648 -13.08 9.38 -3.87
N ASP A 649 -13.79 8.32 -4.24
CA ASP A 649 -14.06 7.14 -3.40
C ASP A 649 -13.26 5.93 -3.90
N GLU A 650 -11.96 5.92 -3.59
CA GLU A 650 -11.01 4.82 -3.90
C GLU A 650 -11.51 3.44 -3.45
N ALA A 651 -12.37 3.36 -2.44
CA ALA A 651 -12.93 2.09 -1.97
C ALA A 651 -13.97 1.49 -2.92
N SER A 652 -14.52 2.31 -3.83
CA SER A 652 -15.59 1.94 -4.76
C SER A 652 -15.16 1.79 -6.21
N VAL A 653 -13.99 2.30 -6.58
CA VAL A 653 -13.42 2.21 -7.93
C VAL A 653 -12.31 1.15 -8.01
N PHE A 654 -11.99 0.75 -9.22
CA PHE A 654 -10.83 -0.11 -9.49
C PHE A 654 -9.58 0.74 -9.38
N THR A 655 -8.69 0.37 -8.47
CA THR A 655 -7.37 1.01 -8.32
C THR A 655 -6.28 0.02 -8.73
N LEU A 656 -5.04 0.49 -8.88
CA LEU A 656 -3.89 -0.39 -9.16
C LEU A 656 -3.74 -1.50 -8.10
N ASP A 657 -4.02 -1.19 -6.83
CA ASP A 657 -3.75 -2.08 -5.70
C ASP A 657 -4.95 -2.92 -5.23
N ARG A 658 -6.18 -2.60 -5.65
CA ARG A 658 -7.36 -3.36 -5.19
C ARG A 658 -8.57 -3.25 -6.12
N PHE A 659 -9.32 -4.35 -6.17
CA PHE A 659 -10.71 -4.37 -6.62
C PHE A 659 -11.62 -3.59 -5.63
N PRO A 660 -12.73 -2.99 -6.12
CA PRO A 660 -13.70 -2.32 -5.27
C PRO A 660 -14.19 -3.20 -4.12
N LEU A 661 -14.48 -2.60 -2.96
CA LEU A 661 -14.95 -3.34 -1.78
C LEU A 661 -16.23 -4.14 -2.08
N TRP A 662 -17.17 -3.56 -2.82
CA TRP A 662 -18.44 -4.21 -3.17
C TRP A 662 -18.24 -5.41 -4.11
N TYR A 663 -17.19 -5.39 -4.95
CA TYR A 663 -16.83 -6.49 -5.85
C TYR A 663 -16.20 -7.63 -5.06
N ARG A 664 -15.23 -7.31 -4.20
CA ARG A 664 -14.56 -8.27 -3.32
C ARG A 664 -15.56 -8.99 -2.41
N GLN A 665 -16.41 -8.23 -1.73
CA GLN A 665 -17.47 -8.80 -0.88
C GLN A 665 -18.45 -9.66 -1.67
N ALA A 666 -18.87 -9.23 -2.86
CA ALA A 666 -19.78 -10.02 -3.68
C ALA A 666 -19.19 -11.36 -4.14
N SER A 667 -17.88 -11.39 -4.42
CA SER A 667 -17.19 -12.56 -4.98
C SER A 667 -17.03 -13.70 -3.98
N GLU A 668 -16.91 -13.38 -2.69
CA GLU A 668 -16.77 -14.38 -1.62
C GLU A 668 -18.08 -15.04 -1.20
N HIS A 669 -19.20 -14.45 -1.61
CA HIS A 669 -20.51 -14.99 -1.35
C HIS A 669 -21.00 -15.80 -2.55
N PRO A 670 -21.76 -16.90 -2.35
CA PRO A 670 -22.27 -17.70 -3.45
C PRO A 670 -23.00 -16.85 -4.50
N ALA A 671 -22.74 -17.11 -5.78
CA ALA A 671 -23.36 -16.37 -6.87
C ALA A 671 -24.89 -16.36 -6.76
N GLY A 672 -25.48 -15.18 -6.92
CA GLY A 672 -26.91 -14.94 -6.71
C GLY A 672 -27.30 -14.59 -5.27
N SER A 673 -26.42 -14.73 -4.27
CA SER A 673 -26.65 -14.17 -2.93
C SER A 673 -26.19 -12.71 -2.87
N PHE A 674 -26.98 -11.84 -2.24
CA PHE A 674 -26.70 -10.41 -2.15
C PHE A 674 -26.06 -10.04 -0.82
N VAL A 675 -24.98 -9.27 -0.89
CA VAL A 675 -24.30 -8.66 0.25
C VAL A 675 -24.76 -7.22 0.38
N PHE A 676 -25.16 -6.81 1.59
CA PHE A 676 -25.66 -5.48 1.88
C PHE A 676 -24.64 -4.71 2.71
N ASN A 677 -24.23 -3.54 2.23
CA ASN A 677 -23.29 -2.66 2.92
C ASN A 677 -23.93 -1.28 3.17
N LEU A 678 -23.82 -0.81 4.41
CA LEU A 678 -24.24 0.53 4.80
C LEU A 678 -23.07 1.50 4.65
N ARG A 679 -23.34 2.66 4.04
CA ARG A 679 -22.41 3.79 4.01
C ARG A 679 -23.05 5.08 4.51
N TRP A 680 -22.25 5.85 5.22
CA TRP A 680 -22.52 7.24 5.55
C TRP A 680 -22.02 8.10 4.38
N ALA A 681 -22.83 9.04 3.89
CA ALA A 681 -22.33 10.06 2.98
C ALA A 681 -21.35 10.95 3.77
N GLU A 682 -20.03 10.84 3.53
CA GLU A 682 -19.03 11.58 4.31
C GLU A 682 -18.98 13.07 3.94
N GLY A 683 -19.12 13.93 4.97
CA GLY A 683 -18.85 15.37 4.92
C GLY A 683 -18.96 16.05 6.31
N PRO A 684 -18.19 17.12 6.63
CA PRO A 684 -18.22 17.79 7.95
C PRO A 684 -19.58 18.38 8.36
N GLU A 685 -20.51 18.48 7.42
CA GLU A 685 -21.88 19.01 7.62
C GLU A 685 -22.96 17.90 7.70
N SER A 686 -22.57 16.61 7.62
CA SER A 686 -23.49 15.46 7.45
C SER A 686 -24.16 14.94 8.74
N ALA A 687 -24.35 15.79 9.75
CA ALA A 687 -25.23 15.47 10.87
C ALA A 687 -26.71 15.51 10.40
N GLY A 688 -27.15 14.48 9.68
CA GLY A 688 -28.55 14.34 9.26
C GLY A 688 -28.83 13.81 7.85
N GLU A 689 -27.83 13.39 7.06
CA GLU A 689 -28.07 12.85 5.71
C GLU A 689 -28.42 11.35 5.68
N PRO A 690 -29.26 10.91 4.72
CA PRO A 690 -29.82 9.55 4.71
C PRO A 690 -28.76 8.49 4.45
N MET A 691 -28.73 7.45 5.29
CA MET A 691 -27.89 6.28 5.07
C MET A 691 -28.22 5.59 3.74
N VAL A 692 -27.19 5.26 2.99
CA VAL A 692 -27.29 4.59 1.70
C VAL A 692 -26.93 3.12 1.88
N VAL A 693 -27.71 2.25 1.23
CA VAL A 693 -27.46 0.81 1.22
C VAL A 693 -27.04 0.40 -0.17
N THR A 694 -25.86 -0.20 -0.25
CA THR A 694 -25.35 -0.84 -1.46
C THR A 694 -25.61 -2.34 -1.34
N ALA A 695 -26.29 -2.92 -2.33
CA ALA A 695 -26.48 -4.37 -2.43
C ALA A 695 -25.73 -4.89 -3.65
N SER A 696 -24.83 -5.87 -3.49
CA SER A 696 -24.04 -6.45 -4.57
C SER A 696 -24.07 -7.98 -4.57
N THR A 697 -23.94 -8.59 -5.75
CA THR A 697 -23.84 -10.04 -5.93
C THR A 697 -22.88 -10.37 -7.07
N ALA A 698 -22.20 -11.51 -6.96
CA ALA A 698 -21.33 -12.00 -8.02
C ALA A 698 -22.11 -12.80 -9.07
N VAL A 699 -21.68 -12.66 -10.32
CA VAL A 699 -22.13 -13.44 -11.46
C VAL A 699 -21.02 -14.44 -11.79
N ALA A 700 -21.29 -15.71 -11.51
CA ALA A 700 -20.38 -16.80 -11.80
C ALA A 700 -20.83 -17.59 -13.04
N VAL A 701 -19.85 -18.09 -13.78
CA VAL A 701 -20.04 -18.90 -14.98
C VAL A 701 -19.39 -20.25 -14.74
N THR A 702 -20.04 -21.33 -15.21
CA THR A 702 -19.52 -22.69 -15.10
C THR A 702 -19.34 -23.28 -16.49
N VAL A 703 -18.11 -23.67 -16.82
CA VAL A 703 -17.73 -24.33 -18.07
C VAL A 703 -16.91 -25.57 -17.70
N ASP A 704 -17.22 -26.73 -18.29
CA ASP A 704 -16.50 -27.99 -18.03
C ASP A 704 -16.35 -28.38 -16.55
N LYS A 705 -17.39 -28.10 -15.74
CA LYS A 705 -17.44 -28.30 -14.26
C LYS A 705 -16.48 -27.40 -13.46
N LYS A 706 -15.80 -26.45 -14.08
CA LYS A 706 -15.05 -25.39 -13.41
C LYS A 706 -15.93 -24.16 -13.31
N THR A 707 -15.87 -23.45 -12.19
CA THR A 707 -16.67 -22.23 -11.96
C THR A 707 -15.75 -21.05 -11.71
N ALA A 708 -15.97 -19.95 -12.43
CA ALA A 708 -15.21 -18.71 -12.29
C ALA A 708 -16.16 -17.51 -12.11
N ILE A 709 -15.70 -16.49 -11.39
CA ILE A 709 -16.43 -15.22 -11.25
C ILE A 709 -16.16 -14.37 -12.50
N ALA A 710 -17.22 -13.97 -13.20
CA ALA A 710 -17.11 -13.16 -14.42
C ALA A 710 -17.25 -11.66 -14.10
N ALA A 711 -18.24 -11.31 -13.29
CA ALA A 711 -18.57 -9.93 -12.96
C ALA A 711 -19.23 -9.84 -11.58
N ALA A 712 -19.29 -8.62 -11.04
CA ALA A 712 -20.13 -8.31 -9.90
C ALA A 712 -21.10 -7.19 -10.27
N VAL A 713 -22.35 -7.33 -9.85
CA VAL A 713 -23.43 -6.37 -10.13
C VAL A 713 -24.07 -5.92 -8.83
N GLY A 714 -24.63 -4.73 -8.82
CA GLY A 714 -25.29 -4.21 -7.64
C GLY A 714 -26.19 -3.02 -7.88
N VAL A 715 -26.81 -2.60 -6.80
CA VAL A 715 -27.75 -1.48 -6.76
C VAL A 715 -27.49 -0.63 -5.52
N GLN A 716 -27.71 0.66 -5.65
CA GLN A 716 -27.68 1.61 -4.55
C GLN A 716 -29.11 2.08 -4.25
N MET A 717 -29.52 2.04 -2.99
CA MET A 717 -30.86 2.45 -2.56
C MET A 717 -30.85 3.17 -1.22
N LYS A 718 -31.91 3.92 -0.96
CA LYS A 718 -32.12 4.63 0.31
C LYS A 718 -32.48 3.64 1.42
N LEU A 719 -31.88 3.81 2.60
CA LEU A 719 -32.24 2.99 3.77
C LEU A 719 -33.73 3.11 4.12
N GLU A 720 -34.33 4.28 3.95
CA GLU A 720 -35.75 4.53 4.21
C GLU A 720 -36.69 3.63 3.38
N PHE A 721 -36.28 3.24 2.17
CA PHE A 721 -37.04 2.31 1.36
C PHE A 721 -37.08 0.92 2.01
N LEU A 722 -35.91 0.41 2.43
CA LEU A 722 -35.79 -0.88 3.10
C LEU A 722 -36.56 -0.92 4.42
N GLN A 723 -36.46 0.16 5.20
CA GLN A 723 -37.21 0.31 6.45
C GLN A 723 -38.72 0.21 6.20
N ARG A 724 -39.27 0.98 5.25
CA ARG A 724 -40.70 0.94 4.91
C ARG A 724 -41.16 -0.46 4.51
N LYS A 725 -40.37 -1.16 3.69
CA LYS A 725 -40.66 -2.55 3.28
C LYS A 725 -40.63 -3.53 4.45
N PHE A 726 -39.64 -3.40 5.34
CA PHE A 726 -39.53 -4.22 6.53
C PHE A 726 -40.73 -4.03 7.46
N TRP A 727 -41.10 -2.78 7.76
CA TRP A 727 -42.25 -2.49 8.62
C TRP A 727 -43.57 -2.99 8.01
N ALA A 728 -43.74 -2.85 6.70
CA ALA A 728 -44.90 -3.40 6.00
C ALA A 728 -44.97 -4.94 6.08
N ALA A 729 -43.84 -5.65 5.96
CA ALA A 729 -43.79 -7.10 6.08
C ALA A 729 -44.15 -7.58 7.49
N THR A 730 -43.71 -6.85 8.53
CA THR A 730 -43.99 -7.19 9.94
C THR A 730 -45.44 -6.97 10.38
N ARG A 731 -46.32 -6.47 9.50
CA ARG A 731 -47.76 -6.35 9.75
C ARG A 731 -48.57 -7.58 9.31
N GLN A 732 -47.96 -8.55 8.64
CA GLN A 732 -48.65 -9.75 8.14
C GLN A 732 -48.80 -10.79 9.26
N CYS A 733 -49.93 -11.48 9.40
CA CYS A 733 -50.03 -12.63 10.33
C CYS A 733 -50.62 -13.85 9.64
N SER A 734 -50.32 -15.03 10.17
CA SER A 734 -51.00 -16.26 9.80
C SER A 734 -52.49 -16.13 10.08
N THR A 735 -53.31 -16.49 9.10
CA THR A 735 -54.79 -16.39 9.16
C THR A 735 -55.44 -17.32 10.19
N VAL A 736 -54.64 -18.09 10.94
CA VAL A 736 -55.08 -19.13 11.86
C VAL A 736 -55.39 -18.58 13.26
N ASP A 737 -54.83 -17.43 13.66
CA ASP A 737 -54.86 -16.94 15.07
C ASP A 737 -55.59 -15.60 15.31
N GLY A 738 -56.47 -15.16 14.41
CA GLY A 738 -57.26 -13.94 14.59
C GLY A 738 -56.53 -12.63 14.19
N PRO A 739 -57.04 -11.44 14.56
CA PRO A 739 -56.47 -10.17 14.12
C PRO A 739 -55.06 -9.95 14.70
N CYS A 740 -54.12 -9.49 13.86
CA CYS A 740 -52.73 -9.18 14.26
C CYS A 740 -52.69 -8.21 15.45
N THR A 741 -52.33 -8.70 16.64
CA THR A 741 -52.23 -7.85 17.84
C THR A 741 -50.83 -7.28 18.08
N GLN A 742 -49.81 -7.73 17.34
CA GLN A 742 -48.41 -7.35 17.56
C GLN A 742 -47.65 -7.17 16.23
N SER A 743 -46.94 -6.04 16.11
CA SER A 743 -46.10 -5.65 14.98
C SER A 743 -44.75 -5.13 15.49
N CYS A 744 -43.71 -5.19 14.66
CA CYS A 744 -42.42 -4.59 14.98
C CYS A 744 -42.45 -3.06 15.10
N GLU A 745 -43.54 -2.40 14.71
CA GLU A 745 -43.78 -0.98 14.95
C GLU A 745 -44.24 -0.67 16.38
N ASP A 746 -44.72 -1.67 17.12
CA ASP A 746 -45.23 -1.49 18.49
C ASP A 746 -44.12 -1.07 19.45
N SER A 747 -44.47 -0.27 20.46
CA SER A 747 -43.52 0.19 21.50
C SER A 747 -42.94 -0.96 22.34
N ASP A 748 -43.61 -2.10 22.32
CA ASP A 748 -43.34 -3.23 23.20
C ASP A 748 -42.29 -4.19 22.61
N LEU A 749 -41.92 -3.98 21.35
CA LEU A 749 -41.01 -4.82 20.58
C LEU A 749 -39.87 -4.00 19.99
N ASN A 750 -38.65 -4.52 20.11
CA ASN A 750 -37.47 -3.99 19.44
C ASN A 750 -37.04 -4.98 18.34
N CYS A 751 -37.31 -4.63 17.09
CA CYS A 751 -36.95 -5.45 15.93
C CYS A 751 -35.74 -4.86 15.21
N PHE A 752 -34.80 -5.73 14.83
CA PHE A 752 -33.59 -5.38 14.12
C PHE A 752 -33.39 -6.31 12.94
N VAL A 753 -32.88 -5.77 11.83
CA VAL A 753 -32.26 -6.57 10.76
C VAL A 753 -30.76 -6.41 10.90
N ILE A 754 -30.03 -7.51 10.92
CA ILE A 754 -28.57 -7.52 11.08
C ILE A 754 -27.92 -8.22 9.90
N ASP A 755 -26.72 -7.78 9.54
CA ASP A 755 -25.87 -8.47 8.55
C ASP A 755 -25.13 -9.66 9.19
N ASN A 756 -24.40 -10.41 8.36
CA ASN A 756 -23.58 -11.55 8.77
C ASN A 756 -22.43 -11.18 9.74
N ASN A 757 -22.08 -9.90 9.82
CA ASN A 757 -21.05 -9.36 10.71
C ASN A 757 -21.64 -8.80 12.03
N GLY A 758 -22.96 -8.89 12.22
CA GLY A 758 -23.67 -8.40 13.39
C GLY A 758 -23.86 -6.89 13.42
N PHE A 759 -23.75 -6.20 12.28
CA PHE A 759 -24.10 -4.79 12.17
C PHE A 759 -25.59 -4.63 11.92
N ILE A 760 -26.18 -3.64 12.58
CA ILE A 760 -27.59 -3.30 12.42
C ILE A 760 -27.78 -2.64 11.04
N LEU A 761 -28.59 -3.26 10.18
CA LEU A 761 -29.03 -2.72 8.91
C LEU A 761 -30.30 -1.88 9.08
N ILE A 762 -31.27 -2.41 9.82
CA ILE A 762 -32.56 -1.75 10.08
C ILE A 762 -32.81 -1.74 11.59
N SER A 763 -33.15 -0.58 12.12
CA SER A 763 -33.67 -0.38 13.47
C SER A 763 -34.82 0.63 13.46
N LYS A 764 -35.64 0.57 14.52
CA LYS A 764 -36.63 1.59 14.85
C LYS A 764 -36.00 2.94 15.20
N ARG A 765 -34.79 2.96 15.77
CA ARG A 765 -34.07 4.20 16.10
C ARG A 765 -33.15 4.59 14.95
N SER A 766 -33.21 5.85 14.52
CA SER A 766 -32.44 6.37 13.38
C SER A 766 -30.92 6.39 13.59
N GLN A 767 -30.45 6.36 14.84
CA GLN A 767 -29.02 6.42 15.20
C GLN A 767 -28.34 5.05 15.32
N GLU A 768 -29.09 3.95 15.27
CA GLU A 768 -28.56 2.60 15.50
C GLU A 768 -28.03 1.87 14.25
N PRO A 769 -28.53 2.10 13.02
CA PRO A 769 -27.97 1.42 11.85
C PRO A 769 -26.49 1.77 11.64
N GLY A 770 -25.72 0.78 11.21
CA GLY A 770 -24.25 0.87 11.10
C GLY A 770 -23.50 0.60 12.41
N ILE A 771 -24.19 0.41 13.54
CA ILE A 771 -23.57 0.01 14.81
C ILE A 771 -23.55 -1.52 14.93
N LYS A 772 -22.43 -2.07 15.41
CA LYS A 772 -22.29 -3.49 15.73
C LYS A 772 -23.08 -3.84 16.99
N LEU A 773 -23.98 -4.81 16.90
CA LEU A 773 -24.84 -5.22 18.00
C LEU A 773 -24.01 -5.90 19.10
N ARG A 774 -23.86 -5.25 20.27
CA ARG A 774 -23.07 -5.75 21.40
C ARG A 774 -23.97 -6.46 22.42
N LYS A 775 -23.44 -7.50 23.08
CA LYS A 775 -24.17 -8.30 24.10
C LYS A 775 -24.70 -7.46 25.29
N LYS A 776 -24.13 -6.26 25.55
CA LYS A 776 -24.60 -5.31 26.58
C LYS A 776 -25.80 -4.45 26.14
N SER A 777 -26.07 -4.31 24.85
CA SER A 777 -27.16 -3.47 24.32
C SER A 777 -28.56 -4.09 24.46
N ILE A 778 -28.63 -5.39 24.80
CA ILE A 778 -29.86 -6.18 24.85
C ILE A 778 -30.48 -6.15 26.28
N GLN A 779 -29.82 -5.51 27.25
CA GLN A 779 -30.24 -5.50 28.67
C GLN A 779 -30.94 -4.21 29.15
N THR A 780 -31.26 -3.28 28.25
CA THR A 780 -32.07 -2.08 28.54
C THR A 780 -33.27 -2.04 27.64
#